data_AF-A0A399I980-F1
#
_entry.id   AF-A0A399I980-F1
#
_cell.length_a   1.000
_cell.length_b   1.000
_cell.length_c   1.000
_cell.angle_alpha   90.00
_cell.angle_beta   90.00
_cell.angle_gamma   90.00
#
_symmetry.space_group_name_H-M   'P 1'
#
loop_
_entity.id
_entity.type
_entity.pdbx_description
1 polymer ?
#
loop_
_entity_poly.entity_id
_entity_poly.type
_entity_poly.pdbx_seq_one_letter_code
_entity_poly.pdbx_strand_id
1 'polypeptide(L)'
;MKALTVFIRRVDRLFALVLLTAITCLTLMPAKALAEAPGPFEQVVTTTFPPAYGELINIYGESLSSGAPAAVKEISDKLNFYNQAIGRISGALDIGGKLYLGENQEAAISGGLLVLGEVAGSEAGKAYLGAMGLTTLPVTTLITAYQVYQISASELKKSTVGLKLESLYGLIESDPNLKSRNRDVGVGDPIPVTSEALEYLWRKVLLDNRWRDLFKTYVVEELGKDDWPETGIWSRWTLPGNVIEESEMYNRRDEFKGYIAGLLSYLNRAAKVREQQYVMRKYADELKQKSSGMSSASVLEKYMSAVVKLPEVREFVKNCPGRIQQGINGNDLSPLIQVVNNSKRYAVDVLAWIPTTGKLGTERTSLLEDLRKYHDQAWTAREILQEKRQREELRKAENAKVTVWRANPYGFSLSFADVQGALKEEFQRTGAIVAAQNRISEQTRNMKKSYDDQAAAARAEFDQAQQMQPPPLERSKEALEQFALQLAAYRTIDQQLLNDLNEEVGAYVDTLTSQAKLDEEQIEDLSRSIDDLIHLFQTTKWRSGSANGGIIEIEETLARYCGDFPSTGYVGLGKLKFPQATFKSGDDVGSFTGLHGSYLESLSRKIGEEARYIPFCGGKAYVPSLISGIDGMIALVDNLAERKGEIATLEEKVLELETLLSESHWGSNQRLAESLAKSLNEKQRPFVKRLIELLDKGESLKGPARSAQQLYQTDLGNMENDQDYLSQLRMTLGQLGPVLREFVSQYPGISINGMNGTFVFRPEVAAAYKAGKCRALTGRQVFMSASDIRLARQQLDRSLAESRLIWIDQNYNLGLQDFVSMYIADRTGLVRMSAPEHYTFIERQGECRIITKDYFDKIKPELQKLEKVDIFFERSLEKAVNGDYLGLLSIPKLSYPVNGVNIDLANYPDKGLDFLREVAADCWDDQTRASILGVVTVFDEKLTAFRQWRDAEVYFEKMRERFSEVVGNLSSLEFDAQAAYNKNMHDPVVGELYKQAAAKESAVMGFLASAATDPKLSPNRQDFFARQNTEYKQRFSFIRQWAGKPAGKPSTSTPEAFDESLARTFYDQFKQAYESRNESAVMAMIGDDWESGDGTTLDDLQGHLHNSFTVFDQITYQIANLKYSWNGSAYGVSYDVTITGRNFRHNLKHEEKSSVNEEMSLDSRGKPRISRTLNGRFWYVQ
;
A
#
# COMPACT_ATOMS: atom_id res chain seq x y z
N MET A 1 20.42 -36.01 -46.15
CA MET A 1 20.20 -37.01 -45.08
C MET A 1 21.47 -37.41 -44.32
N LYS A 2 22.61 -37.78 -44.93
CA LYS A 2 23.83 -38.16 -44.19
C LYS A 2 24.51 -37.04 -43.38
N ALA A 3 24.33 -35.76 -43.74
CA ALA A 3 24.84 -34.62 -42.97
C ALA A 3 24.04 -34.34 -41.67
N LEU A 4 22.76 -34.69 -41.65
CA LEU A 4 21.88 -34.51 -40.47
C LEU A 4 22.19 -35.56 -39.39
N THR A 5 22.60 -36.77 -39.79
CA THR A 5 22.97 -37.86 -38.88
C THR A 5 24.32 -37.65 -38.20
N VAL A 6 25.23 -36.87 -38.80
CA VAL A 6 26.55 -36.53 -38.21
C VAL A 6 26.45 -35.34 -37.25
N PHE A 7 25.53 -34.41 -37.49
CA PHE A 7 25.27 -33.28 -36.58
C PHE A 7 24.61 -33.75 -35.28
N ILE A 8 23.63 -34.66 -35.36
CA ILE A 8 22.92 -35.21 -34.18
C ILE A 8 23.89 -36.01 -33.27
N ARG A 9 24.83 -36.79 -33.84
CA ARG A 9 25.82 -37.55 -33.04
C ARG A 9 26.89 -36.72 -32.33
N ARG A 10 27.11 -35.45 -32.72
CA ARG A 10 28.07 -34.55 -32.05
C ARG A 10 27.44 -33.77 -30.90
N VAL A 11 26.14 -33.50 -30.96
CA VAL A 11 25.40 -32.79 -29.90
C VAL A 11 25.11 -33.73 -28.71
N ASP A 12 24.77 -35.00 -28.98
CA ASP A 12 24.49 -35.99 -27.92
C ASP A 12 25.71 -36.32 -27.03
N ARG A 13 26.93 -36.24 -27.57
CA ARG A 13 28.16 -36.54 -26.81
C ARG A 13 28.63 -35.37 -25.94
N LEU A 14 28.36 -34.13 -26.36
CA LEU A 14 28.68 -32.94 -25.56
C LEU A 14 27.68 -32.79 -24.40
N PHE A 15 26.40 -33.06 -24.66
CA PHE A 15 25.34 -33.02 -23.66
C PHE A 15 25.50 -34.13 -22.61
N ALA A 16 25.85 -35.36 -23.04
CA ALA A 16 26.15 -36.46 -22.11
C ALA A 16 27.39 -36.19 -21.25
N LEU A 17 28.42 -35.51 -21.78
CA LEU A 17 29.65 -35.21 -21.03
C LEU A 17 29.41 -34.14 -19.96
N VAL A 18 28.62 -33.10 -20.28
CA VAL A 18 28.23 -32.03 -19.33
C VAL A 18 27.29 -32.56 -18.25
N LEU A 19 26.37 -33.45 -18.61
CA LEU A 19 25.50 -34.12 -17.64
C LEU A 19 26.30 -35.06 -16.72
N LEU A 20 27.29 -35.79 -17.26
CA LEU A 20 28.14 -36.68 -16.47
C LEU A 20 29.06 -35.91 -15.52
N THR A 21 29.58 -34.75 -15.92
CA THR A 21 30.42 -33.88 -15.07
C THR A 21 29.61 -33.14 -14.00
N ALA A 22 28.37 -32.73 -14.31
CA ALA A 22 27.45 -32.18 -13.30
C ALA A 22 27.07 -33.25 -12.25
N ILE A 23 26.86 -34.51 -12.68
CA ILE A 23 26.57 -35.63 -11.78
C ILE A 23 27.80 -36.02 -10.95
N THR A 24 29.01 -35.99 -11.50
CA THR A 24 30.24 -36.32 -10.74
C THR A 24 30.66 -35.22 -9.75
N CYS A 25 30.38 -33.94 -10.03
CA CYS A 25 30.60 -32.86 -9.06
C CYS A 25 29.61 -32.88 -7.88
N LEU A 26 28.42 -33.47 -8.05
CA LEU A 26 27.43 -33.62 -6.98
C LEU A 26 27.68 -34.85 -6.07
N THR A 27 28.54 -35.80 -6.48
CA THR A 27 28.79 -37.05 -5.74
C THR A 27 30.06 -37.05 -4.86
N LEU A 28 30.77 -35.93 -4.72
CA LEU A 28 32.02 -35.82 -3.93
C LEU A 28 31.86 -35.03 -2.61
N MET A 29 30.75 -35.24 -1.89
CA MET A 29 30.65 -34.92 -0.47
C MET A 29 30.55 -36.21 0.35
N PRO A 30 31.21 -36.30 1.53
CA PRO A 30 31.31 -37.56 2.25
C PRO A 30 29.95 -38.03 2.74
N ALA A 31 29.56 -39.23 2.30
CA ALA A 31 28.37 -39.93 2.74
C ALA A 31 28.53 -40.40 4.19
N LYS A 32 27.80 -39.79 5.11
CA LYS A 32 27.33 -40.42 6.35
C LYS A 32 26.02 -39.77 6.79
N ALA A 33 24.93 -40.48 6.48
CA ALA A 33 23.56 -40.43 7.00
C ALA A 33 22.56 -40.45 5.83
N LEU A 34 22.20 -41.65 5.38
CA LEU A 34 21.12 -41.89 4.43
C LEU A 34 20.18 -42.88 5.11
N ALA A 35 19.08 -42.37 5.67
CA ALA A 35 17.80 -43.05 5.87
C ALA A 35 16.82 -42.13 6.63
N GLU A 36 16.40 -41.01 6.02
CA GLU A 36 15.12 -40.39 6.37
C GLU A 36 14.34 -40.15 5.06
N ALA A 37 13.09 -40.61 5.06
CA ALA A 37 12.15 -40.46 3.96
C ALA A 37 11.79 -38.98 3.74
N PRO A 38 11.40 -38.58 2.52
CA PRO A 38 11.02 -37.19 2.23
C PRO A 38 9.97 -36.67 3.21
N GLY A 39 10.11 -35.40 3.61
CA GLY A 39 9.29 -34.77 4.65
C GLY A 39 7.83 -34.53 4.21
N PRO A 40 6.91 -34.30 5.16
CA PRO A 40 5.45 -34.38 4.97
C PRO A 40 4.84 -33.35 3.99
N PHE A 41 5.58 -32.33 3.58
CA PHE A 41 5.08 -31.25 2.73
C PHE A 41 5.37 -31.46 1.24
N GLU A 42 6.44 -32.21 0.89
CA GLU A 42 6.89 -32.41 -0.50
C GLU A 42 5.99 -33.39 -1.28
N GLN A 43 5.36 -34.34 -0.59
CA GLN A 43 4.34 -35.22 -1.18
C GLN A 43 3.00 -34.50 -1.39
N VAL A 44 2.71 -33.44 -0.65
CA VAL A 44 1.46 -32.66 -0.78
C VAL A 44 1.58 -31.64 -1.92
N VAL A 45 2.72 -30.96 -2.03
CA VAL A 45 2.97 -29.97 -3.11
C VAL A 45 3.01 -30.64 -4.51
N THR A 46 3.25 -31.94 -4.60
CA THR A 46 3.23 -32.67 -5.88
C THR A 46 1.90 -33.35 -6.22
N THR A 47 0.98 -33.53 -5.26
CA THR A 47 -0.28 -34.27 -5.46
C THR A 47 -1.55 -33.42 -5.41
N THR A 48 -1.52 -32.18 -4.89
CA THR A 48 -2.72 -31.31 -4.81
C THR A 48 -2.76 -30.15 -5.82
N PHE A 49 -1.78 -30.04 -6.73
CA PHE A 49 -1.84 -29.11 -7.86
C PHE A 49 -2.85 -29.43 -8.99
N PRO A 50 -3.38 -30.67 -9.17
CA PRO A 50 -4.28 -30.95 -10.30
C PRO A 50 -5.75 -30.45 -10.23
N PRO A 51 -6.49 -30.40 -9.10
CA PRO A 51 -7.95 -30.19 -9.18
C PRO A 51 -8.35 -28.76 -9.59
N ALA A 52 -7.65 -27.75 -9.09
CA ALA A 52 -7.93 -26.34 -9.42
C ALA A 52 -7.51 -25.96 -10.85
N TYR A 53 -6.52 -26.64 -11.44
CA TYR A 53 -6.14 -26.48 -12.84
C TYR A 53 -7.05 -27.26 -13.79
N GLY A 54 -7.59 -28.42 -13.36
CA GLY A 54 -8.58 -29.19 -14.11
C GLY A 54 -9.90 -28.44 -14.32
N GLU A 55 -10.35 -27.68 -13.33
CA GLU A 55 -11.53 -26.80 -13.45
C GLU A 55 -11.27 -25.60 -14.37
N LEU A 56 -10.10 -24.98 -14.30
CA LEU A 56 -9.71 -23.89 -15.21
C LEU A 56 -9.55 -24.36 -16.67
N ILE A 57 -9.02 -25.57 -16.90
CA ILE A 57 -8.88 -26.12 -18.25
C ILE A 57 -10.23 -26.54 -18.85
N ASN A 58 -11.19 -27.00 -18.03
CA ASN A 58 -12.54 -27.31 -18.49
C ASN A 58 -13.38 -26.06 -18.80
N ILE A 59 -13.23 -24.98 -18.02
CA ILE A 59 -13.90 -23.68 -18.29
C ILE A 59 -13.36 -23.03 -19.57
N TYR A 60 -12.10 -23.26 -19.93
CA TYR A 60 -11.47 -22.69 -21.14
C TYR A 60 -11.26 -23.71 -22.29
N GLY A 61 -11.80 -24.93 -22.18
CA GLY A 61 -11.60 -26.02 -23.13
C GLY A 61 -12.15 -25.71 -24.54
N GLU A 62 -13.24 -24.95 -24.65
CA GLU A 62 -13.78 -24.48 -25.94
C GLU A 62 -12.99 -23.30 -26.55
N SER A 63 -12.34 -22.47 -25.73
CA SER A 63 -11.48 -21.39 -26.20
C SER A 63 -10.09 -21.88 -26.64
N LEU A 64 -9.63 -22.99 -26.05
CA LEU A 64 -8.39 -23.68 -26.44
C LEU A 64 -8.56 -24.54 -27.71
N SER A 65 -9.76 -25.06 -27.97
CA SER A 65 -10.07 -25.83 -29.20
C SER A 65 -10.38 -24.96 -30.43
N SER A 66 -10.68 -23.67 -30.24
CA SER A 66 -10.95 -22.71 -31.33
C SER A 66 -9.73 -21.93 -31.84
N GLY A 67 -8.55 -22.07 -31.20
CA GLY A 67 -7.26 -21.65 -31.76
C GLY A 67 -6.99 -20.14 -31.87
N ALA A 68 -7.75 -19.27 -31.19
CA ALA A 68 -7.59 -17.83 -31.29
C ALA A 68 -6.50 -17.27 -30.33
N PRO A 69 -5.42 -16.61 -30.82
CA PRO A 69 -4.29 -16.14 -30.00
C PRO A 69 -4.65 -15.06 -28.95
N ALA A 70 -5.78 -14.37 -29.12
CA ALA A 70 -6.22 -13.30 -28.22
C ALA A 70 -6.79 -13.84 -26.90
N ALA A 71 -7.52 -14.96 -26.94
CA ALA A 71 -8.07 -15.61 -25.75
C ALA A 71 -6.95 -16.18 -24.86
N VAL A 72 -5.93 -16.78 -25.48
CA VAL A 72 -4.77 -17.36 -24.78
C VAL A 72 -3.95 -16.29 -24.03
N LYS A 73 -3.86 -15.08 -24.58
CA LYS A 73 -3.12 -13.97 -23.96
C LYS A 73 -3.87 -13.33 -22.79
N GLU A 74 -5.18 -13.12 -22.93
CA GLU A 74 -6.01 -12.56 -21.86
C GLU A 74 -6.11 -13.49 -20.64
N ILE A 75 -6.18 -14.81 -20.89
CA ILE A 75 -6.15 -15.84 -19.85
C ILE A 75 -4.78 -15.86 -19.16
N SER A 76 -3.68 -15.76 -19.92
CA SER A 76 -2.31 -15.73 -19.37
C SER A 76 -2.04 -14.50 -18.50
N ASP A 77 -2.56 -13.33 -18.89
CA ASP A 77 -2.32 -12.07 -18.17
C ASP A 77 -3.13 -12.00 -16.87
N LYS A 78 -4.37 -12.52 -16.86
CA LYS A 78 -5.21 -12.59 -15.65
C LYS A 78 -4.75 -13.68 -14.68
N LEU A 79 -4.31 -14.86 -15.16
CA LEU A 79 -3.74 -15.91 -14.30
C LEU A 79 -2.42 -15.46 -13.65
N ASN A 80 -1.57 -14.71 -14.35
CA ASN A 80 -0.31 -14.20 -13.78
C ASN A 80 -0.54 -13.22 -12.61
N PHE A 81 -1.58 -12.39 -12.69
CA PHE A 81 -1.92 -11.44 -11.63
C PHE A 81 -2.41 -12.15 -10.35
N TYR A 82 -3.30 -13.14 -10.48
CA TYR A 82 -3.78 -13.93 -9.34
C TYR A 82 -2.69 -14.85 -8.76
N ASN A 83 -1.84 -15.45 -9.61
CA ASN A 83 -0.74 -16.31 -9.17
C ASN A 83 0.35 -15.53 -8.41
N GLN A 84 0.65 -14.28 -8.79
CA GLN A 84 1.63 -13.45 -8.08
C GLN A 84 1.10 -12.93 -6.73
N ALA A 85 -0.18 -12.55 -6.65
CA ALA A 85 -0.78 -12.05 -5.41
C ALA A 85 -0.99 -13.17 -4.38
N ILE A 86 -1.53 -14.31 -4.80
CA ILE A 86 -1.80 -15.46 -3.91
C ILE A 86 -0.49 -16.17 -3.52
N GLY A 87 0.45 -16.32 -4.45
CA GLY A 87 1.76 -16.95 -4.18
C GLY A 87 2.64 -16.17 -3.20
N ARG A 88 2.59 -14.83 -3.22
CA ARG A 88 3.35 -13.99 -2.29
C ARG A 88 2.74 -13.98 -0.88
N ILE A 89 1.42 -13.98 -0.77
CA ILE A 89 0.71 -14.02 0.51
C ILE A 89 0.84 -15.41 1.16
N SER A 90 0.69 -16.49 0.39
CA SER A 90 0.89 -17.86 0.87
C SER A 90 2.34 -18.15 1.26
N GLY A 91 3.32 -17.70 0.48
CA GLY A 91 4.75 -17.92 0.77
C GLY A 91 5.22 -17.15 2.01
N ALA A 92 4.79 -15.90 2.19
CA ALA A 92 5.15 -15.10 3.36
C ALA A 92 4.54 -15.62 4.66
N LEU A 93 3.29 -16.11 4.61
CA LEU A 93 2.60 -16.71 5.76
C LEU A 93 3.19 -18.07 6.15
N ASP A 94 3.62 -18.88 5.18
CA ASP A 94 4.27 -20.18 5.40
C ASP A 94 5.68 -20.02 6.02
N ILE A 95 6.49 -19.08 5.50
CA ILE A 95 7.83 -18.77 6.04
C ILE A 95 7.72 -18.20 7.47
N GLY A 96 6.77 -17.29 7.71
CA GLY A 96 6.53 -16.72 9.04
C GLY A 96 6.06 -17.76 10.07
N GLY A 97 5.20 -18.70 9.66
CA GLY A 97 4.75 -19.81 10.50
C GLY A 97 5.87 -20.79 10.85
N LYS A 98 6.70 -21.18 9.88
CA LYS A 98 7.82 -22.13 10.06
C LYS A 98 8.96 -21.55 10.89
N LEU A 99 9.30 -20.27 10.70
CA LEU A 99 10.27 -19.58 11.56
C LEU A 99 9.79 -19.47 13.01
N TYR A 100 8.48 -19.24 13.23
CA TYR A 100 7.89 -19.21 14.57
C TYR A 100 7.89 -20.57 15.27
N LEU A 101 7.83 -21.67 14.51
CA LEU A 101 7.90 -23.04 15.03
C LEU A 101 9.34 -23.56 15.23
N GLY A 102 10.37 -22.77 14.88
CA GLY A 102 11.77 -23.16 15.01
C GLY A 102 12.30 -24.07 13.88
N GLU A 103 11.52 -24.23 12.81
CA GLU A 103 11.81 -25.09 11.67
C GLU A 103 12.66 -24.34 10.62
N ASN A 104 13.83 -23.89 11.06
CA ASN A 104 14.67 -22.94 10.32
C ASN A 104 15.18 -23.47 8.97
N GLN A 105 15.33 -24.79 8.81
CA GLN A 105 15.72 -25.41 7.55
C GLN A 105 14.57 -25.44 6.53
N GLU A 106 13.34 -25.65 6.96
CA GLU A 106 12.16 -25.69 6.07
C GLU A 106 11.70 -24.29 5.67
N ALA A 107 11.87 -23.31 6.55
CA ALA A 107 11.71 -21.89 6.22
C ALA A 107 12.72 -21.43 5.17
N ALA A 108 13.97 -21.92 5.23
CA ALA A 108 15.01 -21.63 4.24
C ALA A 108 14.73 -22.30 2.88
N ILE A 109 14.15 -23.50 2.86
CA ILE A 109 13.73 -24.21 1.64
C ILE A 109 12.52 -23.52 0.99
N SER A 110 11.54 -23.10 1.80
CA SER A 110 10.34 -22.39 1.31
C SER A 110 10.68 -20.98 0.80
N GLY A 111 11.61 -20.30 1.48
CA GLY A 111 12.23 -19.06 0.99
C GLY A 111 13.06 -19.27 -0.28
N GLY A 112 13.79 -20.39 -0.39
CA GLY A 112 14.55 -20.76 -1.58
C GLY A 112 13.69 -21.07 -2.80
N LEU A 113 12.52 -21.69 -2.63
CA LEU A 113 11.55 -21.95 -3.70
C LEU A 113 10.84 -20.68 -4.18
N LEU A 114 10.54 -19.75 -3.26
CA LEU A 114 10.02 -18.42 -3.60
C LEU A 114 11.03 -17.61 -4.42
N VAL A 115 12.31 -17.71 -4.06
CA VAL A 115 13.44 -17.11 -4.80
C VAL A 115 13.67 -17.81 -6.14
N LEU A 116 13.56 -19.14 -6.24
CA LEU A 116 13.71 -19.89 -7.50
C LEU A 116 12.56 -19.61 -8.49
N GLY A 117 11.34 -19.39 -8.00
CA GLY A 117 10.21 -18.94 -8.81
C GLY A 117 10.41 -17.53 -9.39
N GLU A 118 10.99 -16.62 -8.61
CA GLU A 118 11.37 -15.28 -9.09
C GLU A 118 12.59 -15.30 -10.03
N VAL A 119 13.56 -16.20 -9.80
CA VAL A 119 14.76 -16.35 -10.65
C VAL A 119 14.42 -17.00 -12.00
N ALA A 120 13.53 -17.99 -12.06
CA ALA A 120 13.08 -18.59 -13.33
C ALA A 120 12.17 -17.64 -14.16
N GLY A 121 11.51 -16.68 -13.51
CA GLY A 121 10.76 -15.61 -14.16
C GLY A 121 11.64 -14.45 -14.70
N SER A 122 12.85 -14.28 -14.16
CA SER A 122 13.80 -13.21 -14.51
C SER A 122 14.47 -13.39 -15.88
N GLU A 123 14.84 -12.29 -16.54
CA GLU A 123 15.57 -12.33 -17.82
C GLU A 123 16.95 -13.03 -17.71
N ALA A 124 17.63 -12.96 -16.55
CA ALA A 124 18.89 -13.66 -16.31
C ALA A 124 18.74 -15.19 -16.30
N GLY A 125 17.64 -15.70 -15.71
CA GLY A 125 17.27 -17.11 -15.76
C GLY A 125 16.89 -17.56 -17.19
N LYS A 126 16.21 -16.70 -17.95
CA LYS A 126 15.88 -16.94 -19.38
C LYS A 126 17.11 -16.92 -20.28
N ALA A 127 18.09 -16.06 -20.01
CA ALA A 127 19.35 -15.96 -20.75
C ALA A 127 20.26 -17.17 -20.49
N TYR A 128 20.32 -17.67 -19.25
CA TYR A 128 21.05 -18.90 -18.90
C TYR A 128 20.45 -20.15 -19.58
N LEU A 129 19.11 -20.24 -19.67
CA LEU A 129 18.41 -21.29 -20.41
C LEU A 129 18.57 -21.15 -21.93
N GLY A 130 18.55 -19.91 -22.45
CA GLY A 130 18.79 -19.60 -23.85
C GLY A 130 20.22 -19.91 -24.32
N ALA A 131 21.22 -19.73 -23.46
CA ALA A 131 22.61 -20.08 -23.73
C ALA A 131 22.83 -21.61 -23.87
N MET A 132 21.93 -22.44 -23.33
CA MET A 132 21.90 -23.89 -23.52
C MET A 132 21.08 -24.34 -24.75
N GLY A 133 20.58 -23.40 -25.56
CA GLY A 133 19.79 -23.69 -26.76
C GLY A 133 18.34 -24.09 -26.47
N LEU A 134 17.86 -23.83 -25.26
CA LEU A 134 16.53 -24.19 -24.79
C LEU A 134 15.65 -22.94 -24.66
N THR A 135 14.53 -22.89 -25.37
CA THR A 135 13.52 -21.86 -25.11
C THR A 135 12.74 -22.20 -23.84
N THR A 136 12.18 -21.19 -23.16
CA THR A 136 11.42 -21.39 -21.91
C THR A 136 10.22 -22.32 -22.10
N LEU A 137 9.58 -22.27 -23.28
CA LEU A 137 8.41 -23.09 -23.61
C LEU A 137 8.74 -24.58 -23.73
N PRO A 138 9.75 -25.07 -24.47
CA PRO A 138 10.12 -26.47 -24.51
C PRO A 138 10.66 -27.03 -23.20
N VAL A 139 11.27 -26.23 -22.32
CA VAL A 139 11.74 -26.72 -21.00
C VAL A 139 10.59 -26.85 -20.03
N THR A 140 9.72 -25.85 -19.94
CA THR A 140 8.46 -26.01 -19.19
C THR A 140 7.60 -27.11 -19.80
N THR A 141 7.49 -27.19 -21.12
CA THR A 141 6.75 -28.27 -21.80
C THR A 141 7.43 -29.63 -21.66
N LEU A 142 8.77 -29.75 -21.58
CA LEU A 142 9.45 -31.03 -21.32
C LEU A 142 9.37 -31.43 -19.85
N ILE A 143 9.44 -30.48 -18.91
CA ILE A 143 9.26 -30.74 -17.48
C ILE A 143 7.81 -31.14 -17.22
N THR A 144 6.85 -30.40 -17.76
CA THR A 144 5.42 -30.70 -17.68
C THR A 144 5.06 -31.95 -18.48
N ALA A 145 5.62 -32.20 -19.68
CA ALA A 145 5.35 -33.43 -20.43
C ALA A 145 6.08 -34.65 -19.87
N TYR A 146 7.22 -34.49 -19.19
CA TYR A 146 7.87 -35.58 -18.46
C TYR A 146 7.16 -35.88 -17.13
N GLN A 147 6.66 -34.86 -16.43
CA GLN A 147 5.79 -35.00 -15.25
C GLN A 147 4.45 -35.62 -15.66
N VAL A 148 3.80 -35.13 -16.70
CA VAL A 148 2.56 -35.69 -17.26
C VAL A 148 2.83 -37.09 -17.83
N TYR A 149 3.93 -37.37 -18.51
CA TYR A 149 4.25 -38.72 -18.99
C TYR A 149 4.57 -39.70 -17.84
N GLN A 150 5.26 -39.27 -16.77
CA GLN A 150 5.44 -40.11 -15.57
C GLN A 150 4.11 -40.33 -14.83
N ILE A 151 3.26 -39.30 -14.73
CA ILE A 151 1.94 -39.38 -14.09
C ILE A 151 1.02 -40.28 -14.93
N SER A 152 0.91 -40.05 -16.24
CA SER A 152 0.06 -40.79 -17.19
C SER A 152 0.53 -42.23 -17.46
N ALA A 153 1.85 -42.50 -17.49
CA ALA A 153 2.36 -43.87 -17.59
C ALA A 153 2.21 -44.65 -16.28
N SER A 154 2.13 -43.96 -15.13
CA SER A 154 1.81 -44.58 -13.83
C SER A 154 0.30 -44.77 -13.61
N GLU A 155 -0.56 -43.92 -14.17
CA GLU A 155 -2.02 -43.99 -13.98
C GLU A 155 -2.70 -45.11 -14.77
N LEU A 156 -2.18 -45.48 -15.94
CA LEU A 156 -2.74 -46.57 -16.77
C LEU A 156 -2.58 -47.97 -16.15
N LYS A 157 -1.78 -48.11 -15.10
CA LYS A 157 -1.70 -49.32 -14.25
C LYS A 157 -2.33 -49.13 -12.86
N LYS A 158 -2.61 -47.88 -12.42
CA LYS A 158 -3.08 -47.51 -11.07
C LYS A 158 -4.58 -47.20 -10.95
N SER A 159 -5.33 -47.07 -12.05
CA SER A 159 -6.76 -46.69 -12.01
C SER A 159 -7.63 -47.60 -11.10
N THR A 160 -7.37 -48.90 -11.03
CA THR A 160 -8.16 -49.83 -10.19
C THR A 160 -7.67 -49.91 -8.74
N VAL A 161 -6.35 -49.76 -8.51
CA VAL A 161 -5.74 -49.78 -7.16
C VAL A 161 -6.04 -48.47 -6.42
N GLY A 162 -5.90 -47.33 -7.11
CA GLY A 162 -6.20 -46.01 -6.57
C GLY A 162 -7.65 -45.85 -6.12
N LEU A 163 -8.63 -46.29 -6.93
CA LEU A 163 -10.05 -46.23 -6.56
C LEU A 163 -10.39 -47.08 -5.32
N LYS A 164 -9.70 -48.20 -5.13
CA LYS A 164 -9.87 -49.04 -3.92
C LYS A 164 -9.24 -48.39 -2.69
N LEU A 165 -8.07 -47.77 -2.81
CA LEU A 165 -7.45 -47.03 -1.72
C LEU A 165 -8.26 -45.80 -1.32
N GLU A 166 -8.78 -45.04 -2.30
CA GLU A 166 -9.66 -43.90 -2.06
C GLU A 166 -10.97 -44.32 -1.38
N SER A 167 -11.55 -45.46 -1.80
CA SER A 167 -12.71 -46.05 -1.14
C SER A 167 -12.41 -46.46 0.30
N LEU A 168 -11.23 -47.01 0.58
CA LEU A 168 -10.78 -47.36 1.94
C LEU A 168 -10.66 -46.11 2.81
N TYR A 169 -10.02 -45.06 2.30
CA TYR A 169 -9.83 -43.80 3.02
C TYR A 169 -11.18 -43.11 3.29
N GLY A 170 -12.08 -43.09 2.30
CA GLY A 170 -13.43 -42.57 2.46
C GLY A 170 -14.26 -43.33 3.49
N LEU A 171 -14.11 -44.65 3.58
CA LEU A 171 -14.76 -45.47 4.61
C LEU A 171 -14.24 -45.17 6.01
N ILE A 172 -12.93 -44.97 6.18
CA ILE A 172 -12.34 -44.60 7.48
C ILE A 172 -12.74 -43.17 7.87
N GLU A 173 -12.72 -42.22 6.94
CA GLU A 173 -13.10 -40.83 7.20
C GLU A 173 -14.60 -40.65 7.45
N SER A 174 -15.47 -41.50 6.92
CA SER A 174 -16.92 -41.40 7.15
C SER A 174 -17.39 -42.18 8.38
N ASP A 175 -16.55 -42.99 9.02
CA ASP A 175 -16.94 -43.79 10.18
C ASP A 175 -17.12 -42.92 11.43
N PRO A 176 -18.36 -42.78 11.96
CA PRO A 176 -18.63 -41.94 13.10
C PRO A 176 -18.00 -42.46 14.41
N ASN A 177 -17.61 -43.74 14.47
CA ASN A 177 -17.00 -44.33 15.67
C ASN A 177 -15.50 -44.03 15.79
N LEU A 178 -14.88 -43.57 14.70
CA LEU A 178 -13.47 -43.23 14.62
C LEU A 178 -13.20 -41.72 14.81
N LYS A 179 -14.23 -40.88 14.89
CA LYS A 179 -14.10 -39.42 15.08
C LYS A 179 -14.50 -38.99 16.49
N SER A 180 -13.65 -38.21 17.15
CA SER A 180 -13.99 -37.56 18.42
C SER A 180 -14.89 -36.34 18.16
N ARG A 181 -16.17 -36.41 18.59
CA ARG A 181 -17.17 -35.35 18.32
C ARG A 181 -16.99 -34.07 19.14
N ASN A 182 -16.20 -34.10 20.21
CA ASN A 182 -16.02 -32.98 21.16
C ASN A 182 -14.59 -32.40 21.14
N ARG A 183 -13.90 -32.47 19.99
CA ARG A 183 -12.52 -31.97 19.86
C ARG A 183 -12.50 -30.58 19.23
N ASP A 184 -11.68 -29.68 19.77
CA ASP A 184 -11.40 -28.38 19.17
C ASP A 184 -10.60 -28.54 17.87
N VAL A 185 -11.04 -27.85 16.81
CA VAL A 185 -10.38 -27.87 15.49
C VAL A 185 -8.93 -27.37 15.64
N GLY A 186 -7.97 -28.17 15.17
CA GLY A 186 -6.53 -27.87 15.29
C GLY A 186 -5.83 -28.37 16.56
N VAL A 187 -6.52 -29.06 17.48
CA VAL A 187 -5.92 -29.65 18.70
C VAL A 187 -6.01 -31.17 18.66
N GLY A 188 -4.88 -31.90 18.62
CA GLY A 188 -4.84 -33.38 18.62
C GLY A 188 -5.00 -34.05 17.25
N ASP A 189 -5.09 -35.39 17.23
CA ASP A 189 -5.33 -36.19 16.01
C ASP A 189 -6.83 -36.29 15.69
N PRO A 190 -7.27 -36.00 14.44
CA PRO A 190 -8.68 -36.10 14.05
C PRO A 190 -9.28 -37.51 14.18
N ILE A 191 -8.47 -38.54 13.94
CA ILE A 191 -8.79 -39.96 14.09
C ILE A 191 -7.83 -40.57 15.12
N PRO A 192 -8.20 -40.69 16.40
CA PRO A 192 -7.27 -41.11 17.44
C PRO A 192 -6.70 -42.53 17.18
N VAL A 193 -5.37 -42.67 17.22
CA VAL A 193 -4.68 -43.97 17.08
C VAL A 193 -4.59 -44.66 18.44
N THR A 194 -5.74 -45.01 19.02
CA THR A 194 -5.80 -45.71 20.32
C THR A 194 -5.96 -47.21 20.16
N SER A 195 -5.68 -47.98 21.21
CA SER A 195 -5.92 -49.42 21.26
C SER A 195 -7.34 -49.81 20.85
N GLU A 196 -8.33 -49.00 21.22
CA GLU A 196 -9.74 -49.23 20.92
C GLU A 196 -10.04 -49.02 19.43
N ALA A 197 -9.50 -47.95 18.84
CA ALA A 197 -9.67 -47.66 17.41
C ALA A 197 -8.98 -48.73 16.54
N LEU A 198 -7.79 -49.18 16.94
CA LEU A 198 -7.07 -50.27 16.26
C LEU A 198 -7.81 -51.59 16.36
N GLU A 199 -8.37 -51.91 17.52
CA GLU A 199 -9.18 -53.12 17.71
C GLU A 199 -10.49 -53.09 16.90
N TYR A 200 -11.14 -51.92 16.85
CA TYR A 200 -12.35 -51.71 16.07
C TYR A 200 -12.11 -51.95 14.57
N LEU A 201 -11.09 -51.30 14.00
CA LEU A 201 -10.73 -51.45 12.58
C LEU A 201 -10.21 -52.85 12.28
N TRP A 202 -9.45 -53.46 13.18
CA TRP A 202 -9.03 -54.86 13.05
C TRP A 202 -10.24 -55.79 12.88
N ARG A 203 -11.27 -55.63 13.70
CA ARG A 203 -12.51 -56.42 13.59
C ARG A 203 -13.25 -56.16 12.28
N LYS A 204 -13.23 -54.92 11.78
CA LYS A 204 -13.82 -54.59 10.47
C LYS A 204 -13.08 -55.27 9.34
N VAL A 205 -11.75 -55.20 9.32
CA VAL A 205 -10.89 -55.88 8.33
C VAL A 205 -11.06 -57.41 8.41
N LEU A 206 -11.19 -57.97 9.62
CA LEU A 206 -11.36 -59.40 9.82
C LEU A 206 -12.77 -59.89 9.47
N LEU A 207 -13.84 -59.13 9.70
CA LEU A 207 -15.22 -59.65 9.58
C LEU A 207 -15.97 -59.15 8.34
N ASP A 208 -15.55 -58.04 7.75
CA ASP A 208 -16.21 -57.45 6.58
C ASP A 208 -15.34 -57.64 5.35
N ASN A 209 -15.82 -58.46 4.40
CA ASN A 209 -15.10 -58.80 3.17
C ASN A 209 -14.75 -57.55 2.34
N ARG A 210 -15.61 -56.51 2.35
CA ARG A 210 -15.33 -55.27 1.62
C ARG A 210 -14.16 -54.53 2.28
N TRP A 211 -14.14 -54.42 3.61
CA TRP A 211 -13.02 -53.83 4.33
C TRP A 211 -11.74 -54.63 4.12
N ARG A 212 -11.84 -55.97 4.14
CA ARG A 212 -10.72 -56.86 3.92
C ARG A 212 -10.09 -56.68 2.54
N ASP A 213 -10.89 -56.67 1.48
CA ASP A 213 -10.41 -56.53 0.11
C ASP A 213 -9.74 -55.17 -0.14
N LEU A 214 -10.32 -54.11 0.41
CA LEU A 214 -9.78 -52.76 0.31
C LEU A 214 -8.48 -52.61 1.13
N PHE A 215 -8.44 -53.19 2.33
CA PHE A 215 -7.27 -53.17 3.20
C PHE A 215 -6.13 -54.07 2.66
N LYS A 216 -6.46 -55.22 2.04
CA LYS A 216 -5.52 -56.05 1.30
C LYS A 216 -4.82 -55.25 0.21
N THR A 217 -5.58 -54.45 -0.53
CA THR A 217 -5.03 -53.59 -1.58
C THR A 217 -4.02 -52.60 -0.98
N TYR A 218 -4.28 -52.02 0.19
CA TYR A 218 -3.33 -51.17 0.91
C TYR A 218 -2.06 -51.93 1.36
N VAL A 219 -2.20 -53.11 1.96
CA VAL A 219 -1.04 -53.86 2.47
C VAL A 219 -0.16 -54.38 1.33
N VAL A 220 -0.75 -54.93 0.28
CA VAL A 220 0.00 -55.51 -0.84
C VAL A 220 0.57 -54.43 -1.75
N GLU A 221 -0.27 -53.49 -2.21
CA GLU A 221 0.13 -52.55 -3.26
C GLU A 221 0.82 -51.28 -2.72
N GLU A 222 0.42 -50.78 -1.54
CA GLU A 222 0.96 -49.53 -0.98
C GLU A 222 2.12 -49.80 -0.01
N LEU A 223 2.01 -50.81 0.87
CA LEU A 223 3.10 -51.19 1.78
C LEU A 223 4.10 -52.18 1.15
N GLY A 224 3.81 -52.72 -0.04
CA GLY A 224 4.67 -53.69 -0.74
C GLY A 224 4.81 -55.02 0.00
N LYS A 225 3.78 -55.45 0.73
CA LYS A 225 3.76 -56.69 1.51
C LYS A 225 2.98 -57.77 0.77
N ASP A 226 3.70 -58.54 -0.05
CA ASP A 226 3.12 -59.59 -0.91
C ASP A 226 2.70 -60.86 -0.14
N ASP A 227 2.92 -60.92 1.16
CA ASP A 227 2.67 -62.08 2.02
C ASP A 227 1.26 -62.09 2.63
N TRP A 228 0.27 -61.55 1.92
CA TRP A 228 -1.12 -61.58 2.36
C TRP A 228 -1.64 -63.04 2.41
N PRO A 229 -2.33 -63.47 3.48
CA PRO A 229 -2.87 -64.83 3.58
C PRO A 229 -3.85 -65.12 2.44
N GLU A 230 -3.45 -65.94 1.46
CA GLU A 230 -4.32 -66.35 0.37
C GLU A 230 -4.84 -67.77 0.58
N THR A 231 -6.14 -67.96 0.38
CA THR A 231 -6.68 -69.31 0.29
C THR A 231 -6.18 -69.97 -0.99
N GLY A 232 -5.32 -70.99 -0.84
CA GLY A 232 -4.84 -71.78 -1.97
C GLY A 232 -6.00 -72.29 -2.83
N ILE A 233 -5.80 -72.37 -4.14
CA ILE A 233 -6.86 -72.70 -5.13
C ILE A 233 -7.63 -73.98 -4.75
N TRP A 234 -6.96 -74.95 -4.12
CA TRP A 234 -7.56 -76.22 -3.69
C TRP A 234 -8.40 -76.13 -2.40
N SER A 235 -8.12 -75.19 -1.49
CA SER A 235 -8.89 -75.04 -0.25
C SER A 235 -10.20 -74.27 -0.46
N ARG A 236 -10.28 -73.47 -1.53
CA ARG A 236 -11.51 -72.79 -1.98
C ARG A 236 -12.65 -73.73 -2.38
N TRP A 237 -12.34 -75.00 -2.65
CA TRP A 237 -13.31 -76.03 -3.05
C TRP A 237 -13.80 -76.90 -1.88
N THR A 238 -13.10 -76.90 -0.73
CA THR A 238 -13.35 -77.87 0.36
C THR A 238 -13.97 -77.28 1.61
N LEU A 239 -13.94 -75.95 1.78
CA LEU A 239 -14.53 -75.28 2.94
C LEU A 239 -15.37 -74.06 2.49
N PRO A 240 -16.61 -73.89 2.98
CA PRO A 240 -17.39 -72.69 2.70
C PRO A 240 -16.87 -71.50 3.51
N GLY A 241 -16.38 -70.47 2.81
CA GLY A 241 -15.95 -69.19 3.38
C GLY A 241 -14.44 -69.04 3.56
N ASN A 242 -13.98 -67.81 3.82
CA ASN A 242 -12.58 -67.43 3.99
C ASN A 242 -11.96 -67.89 5.34
N VAL A 243 -12.41 -69.02 5.90
CA VAL A 243 -12.07 -69.47 7.27
C VAL A 243 -10.56 -69.65 7.48
N ILE A 244 -9.84 -70.13 6.46
CA ILE A 244 -8.38 -70.30 6.53
C ILE A 244 -7.67 -68.94 6.55
N GLU A 245 -8.04 -68.02 5.66
CA GLU A 245 -7.51 -66.65 5.63
C GLU A 245 -7.82 -65.91 6.93
N GLU A 246 -9.02 -66.06 7.49
CA GLU A 246 -9.39 -65.49 8.79
C GLU A 246 -8.54 -66.04 9.93
N SER A 247 -8.29 -67.35 9.96
CA SER A 247 -7.46 -67.96 11.00
C SER A 247 -6.00 -67.50 10.94
N GLU A 248 -5.46 -67.33 9.74
CA GLU A 248 -4.07 -66.89 9.55
C GLU A 248 -3.90 -65.40 9.84
N MET A 249 -4.86 -64.58 9.42
CA MET A 249 -4.95 -63.17 9.81
C MET A 249 -5.07 -63.04 11.33
N TYR A 250 -5.88 -63.88 12.00
CA TYR A 250 -6.02 -63.88 13.45
C TYR A 250 -4.70 -64.22 14.17
N ASN A 251 -3.91 -65.14 13.64
CA ASN A 251 -2.58 -65.45 14.18
C ASN A 251 -1.57 -64.31 13.98
N ARG A 252 -1.78 -63.47 12.96
CA ARG A 252 -0.96 -62.28 12.63
C ARG A 252 -1.59 -60.96 13.10
N ARG A 253 -2.50 -61.02 14.09
CA ARG A 253 -3.29 -59.88 14.56
C ARG A 253 -2.47 -58.63 14.88
N ASP A 254 -1.36 -58.78 15.61
CA ASP A 254 -0.56 -57.63 16.05
C ASP A 254 0.17 -56.96 14.88
N GLU A 255 0.56 -57.74 13.88
CA GLU A 255 1.16 -57.24 12.65
C GLU A 255 0.15 -56.41 11.85
N PHE A 256 -1.06 -56.94 11.63
CA PHE A 256 -2.12 -56.22 10.92
C PHE A 256 -2.59 -54.97 11.68
N LYS A 257 -2.62 -54.99 13.01
CA LYS A 257 -2.85 -53.79 13.81
C LYS A 257 -1.75 -52.75 13.63
N GLY A 258 -0.50 -53.17 13.45
CA GLY A 258 0.60 -52.30 13.06
C GLY A 258 0.34 -51.62 11.71
N TYR A 259 -0.15 -52.35 10.71
CA TYR A 259 -0.52 -51.78 9.41
C TYR A 259 -1.69 -50.80 9.51
N ILE A 260 -2.70 -51.10 10.33
CA ILE A 260 -3.83 -50.19 10.61
C ILE A 260 -3.35 -48.92 11.32
N ALA A 261 -2.44 -49.03 12.30
CA ALA A 261 -1.88 -47.87 12.99
C ALA A 261 -1.10 -46.95 12.03
N GLY A 262 -0.33 -47.54 11.11
CA GLY A 262 0.34 -46.81 10.04
C GLY A 262 -0.65 -46.06 9.15
N LEU A 263 -1.74 -46.72 8.75
CA LEU A 263 -2.80 -46.14 7.94
C LEU A 263 -3.50 -44.97 8.64
N LEU A 264 -3.87 -45.13 9.92
CA LEU A 264 -4.49 -44.05 10.70
C LEU A 264 -3.55 -42.86 10.90
N SER A 265 -2.25 -43.11 11.16
CA SER A 265 -1.24 -42.07 11.27
C SER A 265 -1.08 -41.26 9.97
N TYR A 266 -1.19 -41.93 8.82
CA TYR A 266 -1.17 -41.29 7.51
C TYR A 266 -2.40 -40.39 7.30
N LEU A 267 -3.61 -40.91 7.58
CA LEU A 267 -4.85 -40.15 7.44
C LEU A 267 -4.92 -38.96 8.41
N ASN A 268 -4.41 -39.10 9.62
CA ASN A 268 -4.30 -37.98 10.57
C ASN A 268 -3.41 -36.86 10.07
N ARG A 269 -2.29 -37.18 9.39
CA ARG A 269 -1.42 -36.17 8.79
C ARG A 269 -2.18 -35.38 7.72
N ALA A 270 -2.92 -36.06 6.83
CA ALA A 270 -3.72 -35.41 5.80
C ALA A 270 -4.89 -34.58 6.37
N ALA A 271 -5.54 -35.06 7.44
CA ALA A 271 -6.64 -34.35 8.08
C ALA A 271 -6.17 -33.08 8.84
N LYS A 272 -5.01 -33.12 9.51
CA LYS A 272 -4.41 -31.94 10.16
C LYS A 272 -4.10 -30.82 9.18
N VAL A 273 -3.62 -31.15 7.98
CA VAL A 273 -3.34 -30.15 6.93
C VAL A 273 -4.63 -29.44 6.49
N ARG A 274 -5.72 -30.19 6.29
CA ARG A 274 -7.04 -29.60 5.97
C ARG A 274 -7.58 -28.70 7.09
N GLU A 275 -7.37 -29.09 8.35
CA GLU A 275 -7.74 -28.25 9.50
C GLU A 275 -6.92 -26.96 9.57
N GLN A 276 -5.61 -27.02 9.29
CA GLN A 276 -4.77 -25.84 9.22
C GLN A 276 -5.19 -24.90 8.09
N GLN A 277 -5.56 -25.41 6.92
CA GLN A 277 -6.08 -24.60 5.81
C GLN A 277 -7.39 -23.87 6.19
N TYR A 278 -8.29 -24.54 6.91
CA TYR A 278 -9.51 -23.92 7.43
C TYR A 278 -9.22 -22.82 8.44
N VAL A 279 -8.28 -23.06 9.38
CA VAL A 279 -7.83 -22.04 10.35
C VAL A 279 -7.22 -20.83 9.64
N MET A 280 -6.41 -21.03 8.59
CA MET A 280 -5.80 -19.96 7.81
C MET A 280 -6.82 -19.14 7.01
N ARG A 281 -7.88 -19.76 6.48
CA ARG A 281 -8.99 -19.02 5.83
C ARG A 281 -9.69 -18.11 6.83
N LYS A 282 -10.04 -18.65 8.00
CA LYS A 282 -10.66 -17.87 9.08
C LYS A 282 -9.77 -16.70 9.54
N TYR A 283 -8.46 -16.89 9.55
CA TYR A 283 -7.50 -15.81 9.80
C TYR A 283 -7.52 -14.71 8.74
N ALA A 284 -7.57 -15.09 7.46
CA ALA A 284 -7.64 -14.13 6.36
C ALA A 284 -8.94 -13.31 6.44
N ASP A 285 -10.05 -13.93 6.83
CA ASP A 285 -11.35 -13.25 6.98
C ASP A 285 -11.36 -12.27 8.17
N GLU A 286 -10.81 -12.65 9.33
CA GLU A 286 -10.65 -11.76 10.49
C GLU A 286 -9.79 -10.52 10.16
N LEU A 287 -8.72 -10.71 9.37
CA LEU A 287 -7.87 -9.61 8.91
C LEU A 287 -8.57 -8.74 7.86
N LYS A 288 -9.32 -9.36 6.94
CA LYS A 288 -10.11 -8.65 5.91
C LYS A 288 -11.15 -7.75 6.54
N GLN A 289 -11.89 -8.21 7.56
CA GLN A 289 -12.86 -7.38 8.29
C GLN A 289 -12.22 -6.17 8.98
N LYS A 290 -11.04 -6.35 9.58
CA LYS A 290 -10.28 -5.26 10.23
C LYS A 290 -9.61 -4.30 9.23
N SER A 291 -9.54 -4.66 7.95
CA SER A 291 -8.85 -3.92 6.91
C SER A 291 -9.73 -2.94 6.10
N SER A 292 -10.99 -2.74 6.48
CA SER A 292 -11.87 -1.79 5.78
C SER A 292 -11.25 -0.37 5.76
N GLY A 293 -10.74 0.04 4.60
CA GLY A 293 -10.02 1.31 4.40
C GLY A 293 -8.49 1.25 4.50
N MET A 294 -7.89 0.07 4.68
CA MET A 294 -6.43 -0.12 4.72
C MET A 294 -5.93 -0.92 3.52
N SER A 295 -4.73 -0.61 3.03
CA SER A 295 -4.08 -1.42 1.98
C SER A 295 -3.65 -2.77 2.53
N SER A 296 -3.62 -3.81 1.68
CA SER A 296 -3.16 -5.15 2.05
C SER A 296 -1.73 -5.16 2.61
N ALA A 297 -0.87 -4.26 2.14
CA ALA A 297 0.49 -4.09 2.65
C ALA A 297 0.50 -3.56 4.10
N SER A 298 -0.35 -2.58 4.41
CA SER A 298 -0.45 -1.98 5.75
C SER A 298 -1.02 -2.98 6.78
N VAL A 299 -1.93 -3.87 6.36
CA VAL A 299 -2.47 -4.92 7.23
C VAL A 299 -1.38 -5.93 7.58
N LEU A 300 -0.59 -6.35 6.58
CA LEU A 300 0.52 -7.29 6.78
C LEU A 300 1.60 -6.69 7.69
N GLU A 301 1.95 -5.43 7.49
CA GLU A 301 2.93 -4.71 8.33
C GLU A 301 2.48 -4.66 9.80
N LYS A 302 1.21 -4.32 10.06
CA LYS A 302 0.67 -4.29 11.43
C LYS A 302 0.63 -5.67 12.08
N TYR A 303 0.25 -6.69 11.33
CA TYR A 303 0.28 -8.07 11.82
C TYR A 303 1.70 -8.52 12.16
N MET A 304 2.66 -8.31 11.26
CA MET A 304 4.06 -8.66 11.50
C MET A 304 4.64 -7.90 12.71
N SER A 305 4.36 -6.60 12.82
CA SER A 305 4.77 -5.81 13.99
C SER A 305 4.17 -6.34 15.29
N ALA A 306 2.92 -6.81 15.27
CA ALA A 306 2.27 -7.37 16.45
C ALA A 306 2.90 -8.72 16.87
N VAL A 307 3.21 -9.59 15.92
CA VAL A 307 3.90 -10.86 16.19
C VAL A 307 5.29 -10.63 16.77
N VAL A 308 6.05 -9.66 16.24
CA VAL A 308 7.39 -9.31 16.74
C VAL A 308 7.33 -8.75 18.18
N LYS A 309 6.28 -8.01 18.53
CA LYS A 309 6.11 -7.41 19.87
C LYS A 309 5.51 -8.37 20.91
N LEU A 310 5.02 -9.54 20.51
CA LEU A 310 4.37 -10.50 21.43
C LEU A 310 5.27 -10.91 22.62
N PRO A 311 6.59 -11.18 22.44
CA PRO A 311 7.48 -11.49 23.55
C PRO A 311 7.62 -10.35 24.57
N GLU A 312 7.58 -9.10 24.12
CA GLU A 312 7.61 -7.92 24.99
C GLU A 312 6.36 -7.84 25.88
N VAL A 313 5.18 -8.18 25.32
CA VAL A 313 3.93 -8.25 26.07
C VAL A 313 4.00 -9.31 27.17
N ARG A 314 4.57 -10.50 26.87
CA ARG A 314 4.75 -11.58 27.86
C ARG A 314 5.63 -11.12 29.02
N GLU A 315 6.76 -10.51 28.72
CA GLU A 315 7.70 -10.03 29.75
C GLU A 315 7.10 -8.89 30.57
N PHE A 316 6.34 -7.99 29.93
CA PHE A 316 5.62 -6.95 30.63
C PHE A 316 4.59 -7.52 31.63
N VAL A 317 3.73 -8.46 31.19
CA VAL A 317 2.73 -9.12 32.04
C VAL A 317 3.39 -9.79 33.24
N LYS A 318 4.51 -10.50 33.02
CA LYS A 318 5.29 -11.16 34.08
C LYS A 318 5.80 -10.20 35.15
N ASN A 319 6.15 -8.97 34.76
CA ASN A 319 6.72 -7.96 35.65
C ASN A 319 5.67 -7.05 36.33
N CYS A 320 4.41 -7.07 35.88
CA CYS A 320 3.32 -6.25 36.44
C CYS A 320 3.12 -6.41 37.96
N PRO A 321 3.07 -7.65 38.54
CA PRO A 321 2.89 -7.82 39.99
C PRO A 321 3.96 -7.10 40.82
N GLY A 322 5.23 -7.20 40.42
CA GLY A 322 6.34 -6.59 41.14
C GLY A 322 6.28 -5.06 41.11
N ARG A 323 5.91 -4.47 39.97
CA ARG A 323 5.72 -3.02 39.81
C ARG A 323 4.56 -2.49 40.65
N ILE A 324 3.45 -3.23 40.72
CA ILE A 324 2.31 -2.86 41.55
C ILE A 324 2.72 -2.87 43.03
N GLN A 325 3.40 -3.92 43.47
CA GLN A 325 3.86 -4.02 44.86
C GLN A 325 4.88 -2.94 45.22
N GLN A 326 5.76 -2.58 44.30
CA GLN A 326 6.70 -1.48 44.47
C GLN A 326 5.98 -0.15 44.69
N GLY A 327 4.94 0.16 43.91
CA GLY A 327 4.15 1.38 44.08
C GLY A 327 3.43 1.44 45.43
N ILE A 328 2.81 0.32 45.84
CA ILE A 328 2.12 0.21 47.14
C ILE A 328 3.09 0.39 48.31
N ASN A 329 4.20 -0.36 48.31
CA ASN A 329 5.16 -0.36 49.43
C ASN A 329 5.94 0.96 49.52
N GLY A 330 6.31 1.53 48.37
CA GLY A 330 7.06 2.79 48.29
C GLY A 330 6.20 4.04 48.49
N ASN A 331 4.87 3.91 48.58
CA ASN A 331 3.93 5.04 48.57
C ASN A 331 4.16 5.96 47.34
N ASP A 332 4.52 5.34 46.20
CA ASP A 332 4.90 5.96 44.93
C ASP A 332 3.87 5.64 43.83
N LEU A 333 3.36 6.69 43.18
CA LEU A 333 2.35 6.58 42.14
C LEU A 333 2.94 6.19 40.77
N SER A 334 4.25 6.40 40.55
CA SER A 334 4.89 6.24 39.24
C SER A 334 4.82 4.80 38.67
N PRO A 335 5.16 3.74 39.43
CA PRO A 335 5.09 2.37 38.94
C PRO A 335 3.65 1.94 38.58
N LEU A 336 2.65 2.45 39.31
CA LEU A 336 1.25 2.14 39.10
C LEU A 336 0.72 2.75 37.79
N ILE A 337 1.09 4.01 37.50
CA ILE A 337 0.71 4.69 36.26
C ILE A 337 1.32 3.99 35.03
N GLN A 338 2.56 3.51 35.13
CA GLN A 338 3.19 2.78 34.03
C GLN A 338 2.47 1.47 33.69
N VAL A 339 2.02 0.72 34.71
CA VAL A 339 1.27 -0.53 34.48
C VAL A 339 -0.06 -0.24 33.77
N VAL A 340 -0.81 0.78 34.23
CA VAL A 340 -2.08 1.18 33.62
C VAL A 340 -1.93 1.53 32.14
N ASN A 341 -0.97 2.40 31.80
CA ASN A 341 -0.81 2.90 30.44
C ASN A 341 -0.32 1.82 29.47
N ASN A 342 0.67 1.02 29.87
CA ASN A 342 1.24 -0.01 29.01
C ASN A 342 0.26 -1.17 28.78
N SER A 343 -0.57 -1.53 29.77
CA SER A 343 -1.60 -2.54 29.58
C SER A 343 -2.61 -2.16 28.50
N LYS A 344 -3.04 -0.89 28.48
CA LYS A 344 -3.94 -0.37 27.44
C LYS A 344 -3.28 -0.39 26.06
N ARG A 345 -2.02 0.06 25.97
CA ARG A 345 -1.26 0.11 24.72
C ARG A 345 -1.11 -1.29 24.12
N TYR A 346 -0.65 -2.28 24.89
CA TYR A 346 -0.44 -3.63 24.37
C TYR A 346 -1.73 -4.35 23.97
N ALA A 347 -2.84 -4.10 24.67
CA ALA A 347 -4.13 -4.64 24.29
C ALA A 347 -4.60 -4.14 22.90
N VAL A 348 -4.43 -2.84 22.63
CA VAL A 348 -4.93 -2.19 21.41
C VAL A 348 -3.95 -2.32 20.24
N ASP A 349 -2.65 -2.10 20.48
CA ASP A 349 -1.68 -1.95 19.39
C ASP A 349 -1.01 -3.27 19.01
N VAL A 350 -1.03 -4.27 19.91
CA VAL A 350 -0.39 -5.57 19.68
C VAL A 350 -1.46 -6.67 19.62
N LEU A 351 -2.14 -6.93 20.73
CA LEU A 351 -3.03 -8.09 20.84
C LEU A 351 -4.27 -7.97 19.95
N ALA A 352 -4.74 -6.77 19.62
CA ALA A 352 -5.85 -6.59 18.69
C ALA A 352 -5.52 -7.04 17.25
N TRP A 353 -4.24 -7.09 16.86
CA TRP A 353 -3.80 -7.51 15.53
C TRP A 353 -3.47 -9.02 15.46
N ILE A 354 -3.45 -9.70 16.61
CA ILE A 354 -3.29 -11.15 16.68
C ILE A 354 -4.67 -11.81 16.46
N PRO A 355 -4.80 -12.84 15.59
CA PRO A 355 -6.07 -13.53 15.36
C PRO A 355 -6.68 -14.11 16.63
N THR A 356 -8.00 -14.27 16.67
CA THR A 356 -8.68 -14.90 17.83
C THR A 356 -8.56 -16.42 17.84
N THR A 357 -8.24 -17.02 16.69
CA THR A 357 -8.24 -18.48 16.50
C THR A 357 -6.83 -19.09 16.50
N GLY A 358 -6.73 -20.42 16.63
CA GLY A 358 -5.49 -21.20 16.68
C GLY A 358 -4.52 -20.85 17.82
N LYS A 359 -3.25 -21.29 17.73
CA LYS A 359 -2.30 -21.28 18.85
C LYS A 359 -1.96 -19.88 19.38
N LEU A 360 -1.90 -18.88 18.50
CA LEU A 360 -1.69 -17.49 18.90
C LEU A 360 -2.98 -16.85 19.47
N GLY A 361 -4.16 -17.35 19.10
CA GLY A 361 -5.43 -16.87 19.61
C GLY A 361 -5.69 -17.24 21.06
N THR A 362 -5.32 -18.46 21.47
CA THR A 362 -5.37 -18.87 22.89
C THR A 362 -4.42 -18.03 23.74
N GLU A 363 -3.20 -17.80 23.24
CA GLU A 363 -2.22 -16.94 23.88
C GLU A 363 -2.68 -15.48 23.97
N ARG A 364 -3.25 -14.93 22.89
CA ARG A 364 -3.86 -13.60 22.89
C ARG A 364 -4.91 -13.47 23.99
N THR A 365 -5.78 -14.47 24.14
CA THR A 365 -6.87 -14.44 25.11
C THR A 365 -6.33 -14.42 26.54
N SER A 366 -5.35 -15.28 26.83
CA SER A 366 -4.66 -15.31 28.13
C SER A 366 -3.98 -13.97 28.45
N LEU A 367 -3.21 -13.42 27.50
CA LEU A 367 -2.50 -12.15 27.71
C LEU A 367 -3.47 -10.97 27.89
N LEU A 368 -4.59 -10.93 27.17
CA LEU A 368 -5.62 -9.89 27.34
C LEU A 368 -6.26 -9.95 28.73
N GLU A 369 -6.53 -11.15 29.25
CA GLU A 369 -7.09 -11.34 30.59
C GLU A 369 -6.12 -10.86 31.67
N ASP A 370 -4.83 -11.23 31.56
CA ASP A 370 -3.79 -10.79 32.50
C ASP A 370 -3.58 -9.27 32.45
N LEU A 371 -3.48 -8.67 31.27
CA LEU A 371 -3.31 -7.22 31.12
C LEU A 371 -4.47 -6.45 31.77
N ARG A 372 -5.71 -6.94 31.60
CA ARG A 372 -6.90 -6.33 32.21
C ARG A 372 -6.87 -6.46 33.74
N LYS A 373 -6.55 -7.64 34.26
CA LYS A 373 -6.42 -7.88 35.70
C LYS A 373 -5.39 -6.94 36.34
N TYR A 374 -4.21 -6.82 35.75
CA TYR A 374 -3.15 -5.97 36.32
C TYR A 374 -3.42 -4.48 36.17
N HIS A 375 -4.11 -4.07 35.10
CA HIS A 375 -4.59 -2.70 34.96
C HIS A 375 -5.51 -2.30 36.14
N ASP A 376 -6.50 -3.12 36.46
CA ASP A 376 -7.50 -2.80 37.50
C ASP A 376 -6.88 -2.80 38.91
N GLN A 377 -5.93 -3.71 39.16
CA GLN A 377 -5.16 -3.74 40.42
C GLN A 377 -4.30 -2.48 40.60
N ALA A 378 -3.57 -2.07 39.56
CA ALA A 378 -2.75 -0.86 39.60
C ALA A 378 -3.58 0.41 39.79
N TRP A 379 -4.76 0.48 39.15
CA TRP A 379 -5.68 1.59 39.31
C TRP A 379 -6.20 1.73 40.75
N THR A 380 -6.62 0.62 41.36
CA THR A 380 -7.15 0.63 42.74
C THR A 380 -6.09 1.06 43.75
N ALA A 381 -4.86 0.54 43.61
CA ALA A 381 -3.74 0.90 44.49
C ALA A 381 -3.42 2.41 44.44
N ARG A 382 -3.52 3.02 43.26
CA ARG A 382 -3.24 4.43 43.05
C ARG A 382 -4.17 5.33 43.87
N GLU A 383 -5.47 5.04 43.89
CA GLU A 383 -6.48 5.84 44.59
C GLU A 383 -6.26 5.82 46.12
N ILE A 384 -5.91 4.66 46.68
CA ILE A 384 -5.67 4.51 48.13
C ILE A 384 -4.51 5.39 48.61
N LEU A 385 -3.42 5.47 47.85
CA LEU A 385 -2.23 6.26 48.25
C LEU A 385 -2.50 7.76 48.21
N GLN A 386 -3.39 8.23 47.34
CA GLN A 386 -3.76 9.64 47.27
C GLN A 386 -4.53 10.09 48.53
N GLU A 387 -5.44 9.26 49.04
CA GLU A 387 -6.24 9.57 50.22
C GLU A 387 -5.38 9.64 51.51
N LYS A 388 -4.37 8.77 51.63
CA LYS A 388 -3.50 8.72 52.81
C LYS A 388 -2.71 10.01 53.02
N ARG A 389 -2.17 10.61 51.95
CA ARG A 389 -1.39 11.86 52.05
C ARG A 389 -2.20 13.03 52.58
N GLN A 390 -3.51 13.07 52.35
CA GLN A 390 -4.36 14.17 52.79
C GLN A 390 -4.62 14.18 54.32
N ARG A 391 -4.54 13.04 55.00
CA ARG A 391 -4.87 12.94 56.45
C ARG A 391 -3.71 13.31 57.38
N GLU A 392 -2.47 13.15 56.96
CA GLU A 392 -1.28 13.47 57.78
C GLU A 392 -1.06 14.97 57.98
N GLU A 393 -1.49 15.78 57.01
CA GLU A 393 -1.41 17.24 57.06
C GLU A 393 -2.29 17.83 58.18
N LEU A 394 -3.46 17.24 58.45
CA LEU A 394 -4.42 17.72 59.45
C LEU A 394 -3.98 17.52 60.91
N ARG A 395 -3.22 16.46 61.20
CA ARG A 395 -2.86 16.07 62.59
C ARG A 395 -1.75 16.93 63.21
N LYS A 396 -0.97 17.63 62.39
CA LYS A 396 0.11 18.51 62.86
C LYS A 396 -0.42 19.80 63.51
N ALA A 397 -1.70 20.12 63.34
CA ALA A 397 -2.28 21.38 63.80
C ALA A 397 -2.78 21.39 65.27
N GLU A 398 -3.01 20.24 65.92
CA GLU A 398 -3.78 20.18 67.18
C GLU A 398 -2.95 20.17 68.50
N ASN A 399 -1.65 19.85 68.49
CA ASN A 399 -0.92 19.45 69.71
C ASN A 399 -0.27 20.58 70.55
N ALA A 400 -0.75 21.84 70.53
CA ALA A 400 0.06 22.99 70.98
C ALA A 400 -0.36 23.80 72.24
N LYS A 401 -1.21 23.38 73.21
CA LYS A 401 -1.59 24.25 74.35
C LYS A 401 -1.81 23.59 75.74
N VAL A 402 -1.13 24.10 76.80
CA VAL A 402 -1.53 24.33 78.25
C VAL A 402 -0.30 24.31 79.21
N THR A 403 -0.23 25.23 80.22
CA THR A 403 0.99 25.57 81.01
C THR A 403 0.73 26.03 82.48
N VAL A 404 1.49 25.49 83.46
CA VAL A 404 1.75 25.99 84.86
C VAL A 404 2.90 27.04 84.83
N TRP A 405 3.25 27.76 85.92
CA TRP A 405 4.50 28.55 85.98
C TRP A 405 5.67 27.75 85.43
N ARG A 406 6.18 28.16 84.28
CA ARG A 406 7.38 27.61 83.66
C ARG A 406 8.43 28.70 83.70
N ALA A 407 9.61 28.37 84.21
CA ALA A 407 10.77 29.18 83.88
C ALA A 407 10.88 29.20 82.36
N ASN A 408 10.98 30.38 81.76
CA ASN A 408 11.23 30.46 80.34
C ASN A 408 12.75 30.43 80.17
N PRO A 409 13.30 29.53 79.33
CA PRO A 409 14.67 29.72 78.92
C PRO A 409 14.81 31.14 78.36
N TYR A 410 16.00 31.72 78.48
CA TYR A 410 16.29 33.05 77.92
C TYR A 410 15.90 33.13 76.44
N GLY A 411 15.82 31.96 75.79
CA GLY A 411 15.54 31.86 74.37
C GLY A 411 16.82 32.22 73.64
N PHE A 412 17.94 31.65 74.09
CA PHE A 412 19.21 31.73 73.38
C PHE A 412 19.00 31.15 71.98
N SER A 413 18.67 32.05 71.06
CA SER A 413 18.25 31.78 69.69
C SER A 413 19.37 32.07 68.71
N LEU A 414 20.52 32.50 69.22
CA LEU A 414 21.70 32.75 68.42
C LEU A 414 22.39 31.40 68.17
N SER A 415 22.07 30.76 67.06
CA SER A 415 22.80 29.60 66.56
C SER A 415 24.03 30.06 65.77
N PHE A 416 24.95 29.14 65.50
CA PHE A 416 26.07 29.42 64.61
C PHE A 416 25.58 29.90 63.24
N ALA A 417 24.48 29.34 62.71
CA ALA A 417 23.87 29.76 61.46
C ALA A 417 23.44 31.25 61.47
N ASP A 418 23.00 31.79 62.61
CA ASP A 418 22.56 33.18 62.73
C ASP A 418 23.72 34.19 62.69
N VAL A 419 24.92 33.75 63.06
CA VAL A 419 26.14 34.58 63.02
C VAL A 419 27.04 34.24 61.84
N GLN A 420 26.94 33.04 61.25
CA GLN A 420 27.78 32.56 60.15
C GLN A 420 27.77 33.52 58.95
N GLY A 421 26.59 34.04 58.59
CA GLY A 421 26.46 35.03 57.51
C GLY A 421 27.21 36.33 57.80
N ALA A 422 27.02 36.88 59.00
CA ALA A 422 27.70 38.11 59.43
C ALA A 422 29.21 37.91 59.63
N LEU A 423 29.63 36.74 60.11
CA LEU A 423 31.02 36.32 60.25
C LEU A 423 31.71 36.29 58.88
N LYS A 424 31.07 35.65 57.90
CA LYS A 424 31.56 35.59 56.52
C LYS A 424 31.64 37.00 55.92
N GLU A 425 30.60 37.82 56.08
CA GLU A 425 30.52 39.19 55.55
C GLU A 425 31.55 40.15 56.19
N GLU A 426 31.80 40.04 57.49
CA GLU A 426 32.80 40.85 58.19
C GLU A 426 34.24 40.40 57.89
N PHE A 427 34.47 39.08 57.82
CA PHE A 427 35.74 38.51 57.39
C PHE A 427 36.06 38.93 55.94
N GLN A 428 35.06 38.89 55.05
CA GLN A 428 35.13 39.41 53.67
C GLN A 428 35.50 40.90 53.64
N ARG A 429 34.99 41.71 54.57
CA ARG A 429 35.18 43.16 54.59
C ARG A 429 36.51 43.61 55.20
N THR A 430 37.00 42.89 56.22
CA THR A 430 38.07 43.41 57.10
C THR A 430 39.23 42.43 57.34
N GLY A 431 39.09 41.16 56.97
CA GLY A 431 40.09 40.12 57.26
C GLY A 431 40.23 39.76 58.75
N ALA A 432 39.35 40.27 59.62
CA ALA A 432 39.28 39.98 61.04
C ALA A 432 37.81 39.95 61.49
N ILE A 433 37.54 39.49 62.72
CA ILE A 433 36.16 39.29 63.21
C ILE A 433 35.94 39.91 64.59
N VAL A 434 36.12 41.23 64.69
CA VAL A 434 36.03 41.96 65.95
C VAL A 434 34.56 42.23 66.35
N ALA A 435 33.64 42.45 65.41
CA ALA A 435 32.25 42.76 65.74
C ALA A 435 31.45 41.52 66.17
N ALA A 436 31.76 40.32 65.67
CA ALA A 436 31.10 39.10 66.15
C ALA A 436 31.44 38.76 67.61
N GLN A 437 32.70 38.93 68.04
CA GLN A 437 33.10 38.74 69.45
C GLN A 437 32.39 39.72 70.39
N ASN A 438 32.17 40.95 69.94
CA ASN A 438 31.41 41.95 70.69
C ASN A 438 29.93 41.56 70.82
N ARG A 439 29.33 41.00 69.77
CA ARG A 439 27.92 40.59 69.74
C ARG A 439 27.64 39.37 70.62
N ILE A 440 28.55 38.39 70.65
CA ILE A 440 28.47 37.25 71.58
C ILE A 440 28.58 37.72 73.03
N SER A 441 29.52 38.64 73.32
CA SER A 441 29.71 39.23 74.66
C SER A 441 28.50 40.05 75.15
N GLU A 442 27.74 40.65 74.25
CA GLU A 442 26.50 41.34 74.56
C GLU A 442 25.36 40.36 74.91
N GLN A 443 25.22 39.27 74.15
CA GLN A 443 24.23 38.23 74.44
C GLN A 443 24.44 37.56 75.79
N THR A 444 25.69 37.32 76.19
CA THR A 444 26.03 36.79 77.52
C THR A 444 25.51 37.69 78.65
N ARG A 445 25.61 39.01 78.49
CA ARG A 445 25.15 39.98 79.50
C ARG A 445 23.62 40.02 79.58
N ASN A 446 22.95 39.98 78.43
CA ASN A 446 21.49 40.00 78.36
C ASN A 446 20.87 38.70 78.92
N MET A 447 21.48 37.54 78.61
CA MET A 447 21.10 36.24 79.15
C MET A 447 21.12 36.22 80.68
N LYS A 448 22.23 36.67 81.27
CA LYS A 448 22.37 36.73 82.72
C LYS A 448 21.29 37.59 83.38
N LYS A 449 21.05 38.77 82.81
CA LYS A 449 20.03 39.71 83.32
C LYS A 449 18.62 39.13 83.27
N SER A 450 18.24 38.49 82.17
CA SER A 450 16.89 37.90 82.02
C SER A 450 16.59 36.82 83.04
N TYR A 451 17.54 35.92 83.32
CA TYR A 451 17.35 34.90 84.35
C TYR A 451 17.25 35.49 85.75
N ASP A 452 18.05 36.52 86.06
CA ASP A 452 17.99 37.19 87.35
C ASP A 452 16.64 37.93 87.53
N ASP A 453 16.10 38.55 86.46
CA ASP A 453 14.79 39.22 86.46
C ASP A 453 13.62 38.22 86.64
N GLN A 454 13.67 37.06 85.98
CA GLN A 454 12.67 35.99 86.14
C GLN A 454 12.63 35.42 87.56
N ALA A 455 13.80 35.22 88.17
CA ALA A 455 13.91 34.77 89.56
C ALA A 455 13.28 35.79 90.53
N ALA A 456 13.50 37.08 90.28
CA ALA A 456 12.97 38.16 91.11
C ALA A 456 11.44 38.27 91.00
N ALA A 457 10.89 38.19 89.79
CA ALA A 457 9.46 38.26 89.54
C ALA A 457 8.69 37.10 90.21
N ALA A 458 9.17 35.86 90.06
CA ALA A 458 8.52 34.70 90.68
C ALA A 458 8.56 34.76 92.22
N ARG A 459 9.64 35.29 92.81
CA ARG A 459 9.73 35.53 94.25
C ARG A 459 8.75 36.60 94.74
N ALA A 460 8.63 37.72 94.02
CA ALA A 460 7.68 38.76 94.37
C ALA A 460 6.22 38.27 94.31
N GLU A 461 5.87 37.49 93.28
CA GLU A 461 4.54 36.89 93.14
C GLU A 461 4.27 35.82 94.21
N PHE A 462 5.28 35.05 94.60
CA PHE A 462 5.19 34.12 95.72
C PHE A 462 4.96 34.87 97.04
N ASP A 463 5.74 35.91 97.33
CA ASP A 463 5.62 36.70 98.56
C ASP A 463 4.23 37.37 98.68
N GLN A 464 3.68 37.82 97.56
CA GLN A 464 2.31 38.35 97.48
C GLN A 464 1.26 37.26 97.71
N ALA A 465 1.46 36.06 97.15
CA ALA A 465 0.55 34.93 97.33
C ALA A 465 0.53 34.38 98.76
N GLN A 466 1.64 34.48 99.49
CA GLN A 466 1.72 34.09 100.90
C GLN A 466 0.92 35.00 101.84
N GLN A 467 0.52 36.19 101.39
CA GLN A 467 -0.36 37.09 102.16
C GLN A 467 -1.85 36.72 102.04
N MET A 468 -2.21 35.82 101.13
CA MET A 468 -3.58 35.34 100.94
C MET A 468 -3.87 34.14 101.88
N GLN A 469 -5.03 34.13 102.56
CA GLN A 469 -5.45 33.00 103.39
C GLN A 469 -6.73 32.33 102.84
N PRO A 470 -6.66 31.05 102.39
CA PRO A 470 -5.46 30.21 102.27
C PRO A 470 -4.63 30.52 100.99
N PRO A 471 -3.30 30.28 100.97
CA PRO A 471 -2.48 30.48 99.77
C PRO A 471 -2.89 29.53 98.64
N PRO A 472 -2.95 29.99 97.37
CA PRO A 472 -3.24 29.13 96.22
C PRO A 472 -2.19 28.02 96.05
N LEU A 473 -2.65 26.78 95.84
CA LEU A 473 -1.79 25.59 95.62
C LEU A 473 -0.79 25.76 94.46
N GLU A 474 -1.17 26.56 93.45
CA GLU A 474 -0.35 26.88 92.26
C GLU A 474 0.84 27.82 92.58
N ARG A 475 0.85 28.42 93.77
CA ARG A 475 1.80 29.44 94.24
C ARG A 475 2.40 29.03 95.60
N SER A 476 2.56 27.72 95.81
CA SER A 476 3.16 27.16 97.03
C SER A 476 4.68 27.34 97.08
N LYS A 477 5.27 27.06 98.24
CA LYS A 477 6.72 27.11 98.41
C LYS A 477 7.39 26.04 97.54
N GLU A 478 6.78 24.85 97.45
CA GLU A 478 7.23 23.81 96.52
C GLU A 478 7.16 24.28 95.06
N ALA A 479 6.13 25.04 94.64
CA ALA A 479 6.04 25.55 93.28
C ALA A 479 7.16 26.57 92.96
N LEU A 480 7.53 27.42 93.93
CA LEU A 480 8.67 28.35 93.78
C LEU A 480 10.02 27.61 93.75
N GLU A 481 10.18 26.57 94.59
CA GLU A 481 11.40 25.75 94.59
C GLU A 481 11.55 24.97 93.27
N GLN A 482 10.45 24.45 92.71
CA GLN A 482 10.43 23.82 91.38
C GLN A 482 10.75 24.82 90.27
N PHE A 483 10.20 26.04 90.33
CA PHE A 483 10.56 27.11 89.39
C PHE A 483 12.04 27.48 89.47
N ALA A 484 12.61 27.59 90.67
CA ALA A 484 14.03 27.89 90.86
C ALA A 484 14.95 26.77 90.32
N LEU A 485 14.58 25.51 90.51
CA LEU A 485 15.28 24.36 89.93
C LEU A 485 15.23 24.38 88.40
N GLN A 486 14.07 24.68 87.81
CA GLN A 486 13.92 24.83 86.36
C GLN A 486 14.77 25.99 85.81
N LEU A 487 14.76 27.15 86.48
CA LEU A 487 15.52 28.32 86.07
C LEU A 487 17.04 28.08 86.11
N ALA A 488 17.54 27.38 87.14
CA ALA A 488 18.94 27.00 87.24
C ALA A 488 19.36 26.00 86.14
N ALA A 489 18.49 25.04 85.82
CA ALA A 489 18.71 24.12 84.72
C ALA A 489 18.78 24.85 83.37
N TYR A 490 17.84 25.76 83.08
CA TYR A 490 17.84 26.55 81.84
C TYR A 490 19.07 27.45 81.71
N ARG A 491 19.47 28.12 82.80
CA ARG A 491 20.70 28.93 82.82
C ARG A 491 21.95 28.12 82.49
N THR A 492 22.03 26.87 82.98
CA THR A 492 23.17 25.99 82.71
C THR A 492 23.18 25.53 81.24
N ILE A 493 22.02 25.18 80.69
CA ILE A 493 21.86 24.76 79.29
C ILE A 493 22.24 25.91 78.34
N ASP A 494 21.69 27.11 78.54
CA ASP A 494 21.98 28.24 77.65
C ASP A 494 23.43 28.72 77.75
N GLN A 495 24.06 28.55 78.93
CA GLN A 495 25.47 28.87 79.09
C GLN A 495 26.39 27.85 78.40
N GLN A 496 25.98 26.58 78.34
CA GLN A 496 26.67 25.57 77.53
C GLN A 496 26.52 25.88 76.03
N LEU A 497 25.31 26.19 75.56
CA LEU A 497 25.05 26.55 74.16
C LEU A 497 25.88 27.76 73.70
N LEU A 498 26.09 28.75 74.56
CA LEU A 498 26.94 29.90 74.28
C LEU A 498 28.43 29.52 74.18
N ASN A 499 28.90 28.57 74.99
CA ASN A 499 30.28 28.09 74.92
C ASN A 499 30.49 27.29 73.62
N ASP A 500 29.56 26.40 73.30
CA ASP A 500 29.58 25.60 72.07
C ASP A 500 29.59 26.52 70.83
N LEU A 501 28.77 27.58 70.84
CA LEU A 501 28.76 28.59 69.77
C LEU A 501 30.12 29.29 69.62
N ASN A 502 30.82 29.63 70.71
CA ASN A 502 32.13 30.27 70.63
C ASN A 502 33.19 29.36 69.99
N GLU A 503 33.13 28.06 70.28
CA GLU A 503 34.05 27.06 69.72
C GLU A 503 33.77 26.86 68.22
N GLU A 504 32.50 26.76 67.81
CA GLU A 504 32.10 26.65 66.40
C GLU A 504 32.50 27.89 65.59
N VAL A 505 32.33 29.09 66.14
CA VAL A 505 32.77 30.34 65.50
C VAL A 505 34.29 30.33 65.30
N GLY A 506 35.07 29.91 66.30
CA GLY A 506 36.53 29.81 66.21
C GLY A 506 37.00 28.89 65.08
N ALA A 507 36.45 27.67 65.01
CA ALA A 507 36.79 26.71 63.96
C ALA A 507 36.44 27.20 62.54
N TYR A 508 35.36 27.97 62.40
CA TYR A 508 34.96 28.52 61.11
C TYR A 508 35.91 29.62 60.60
N VAL A 509 36.47 30.45 61.49
CA VAL A 509 37.47 31.48 61.11
C VAL A 509 38.73 30.85 60.54
N ASP A 510 39.21 29.77 61.17
CA ASP A 510 40.38 29.03 60.70
C ASP A 510 40.15 28.39 59.32
N THR A 511 38.91 27.96 59.07
CA THR A 511 38.47 27.41 57.77
C THR A 511 38.47 28.49 56.68
N LEU A 512 37.88 29.66 56.95
CA LEU A 512 37.83 30.78 55.99
C LEU A 512 39.25 31.30 55.63
N THR A 513 40.16 31.29 56.60
CA THR A 513 41.56 31.72 56.42
C THR A 513 42.36 30.75 55.54
N SER A 514 42.04 29.45 55.61
CA SER A 514 42.70 28.40 54.81
C SER A 514 42.15 28.32 53.38
N GLN A 515 40.85 28.56 53.18
CA GLN A 515 40.20 28.57 51.86
C GLN A 515 40.72 29.71 50.97
N ALA A 516 40.90 30.91 51.51
CA ALA A 516 41.32 32.08 50.72
C ALA A 516 42.72 31.97 50.08
N LYS A 517 43.58 31.04 50.51
CA LYS A 517 44.91 30.79 49.93
C LYS A 517 44.95 29.67 48.90
N LEU A 518 43.99 28.74 48.94
CA LEU A 518 43.96 27.58 48.04
C LEU A 518 43.33 27.94 46.68
N ASP A 519 42.38 28.87 46.69
CA ASP A 519 41.59 29.26 45.52
C ASP A 519 42.41 29.96 44.41
N GLU A 520 43.48 30.71 44.75
CA GLU A 520 44.22 31.53 43.77
C GLU A 520 45.09 30.71 42.80
N GLU A 521 45.79 29.69 43.30
CA GLU A 521 46.67 28.82 42.49
C GLU A 521 45.85 27.85 41.61
N GLN A 522 44.73 27.35 42.15
CA GLN A 522 43.82 26.46 41.43
C GLN A 522 43.11 27.15 40.25
N ILE A 523 42.78 28.44 40.39
CA ILE A 523 42.05 29.20 39.37
C ILE A 523 42.94 29.55 38.16
N GLU A 524 44.22 29.88 38.37
CA GLU A 524 45.15 30.14 37.25
C GLU A 524 45.43 28.87 36.43
N ASP A 525 45.68 27.75 37.09
CA ASP A 525 45.95 26.48 36.41
C ASP A 525 44.71 25.96 35.65
N LEU A 526 43.52 26.14 36.23
CA LEU A 526 42.27 25.79 35.57
C LEU A 526 42.01 26.67 34.34
N SER A 527 42.26 27.98 34.43
CA SER A 527 42.12 28.89 33.28
C SER A 527 43.07 28.53 32.13
N ARG A 528 44.33 28.20 32.41
CA ARG A 528 45.28 27.76 31.36
C ARG A 528 44.84 26.45 30.73
N SER A 529 44.39 25.50 31.56
CA SER A 529 43.87 24.21 31.08
C SER A 529 42.66 24.36 30.15
N ILE A 530 41.78 25.34 30.39
CA ILE A 530 40.63 25.65 29.52
C ILE A 530 41.09 26.22 28.19
N ASP A 531 42.04 27.17 28.19
CA ASP A 531 42.55 27.79 26.96
C ASP A 531 43.31 26.78 26.07
N ASP A 532 44.09 25.87 26.66
CA ASP A 532 44.78 24.79 25.94
C ASP A 532 43.78 23.83 25.25
N LEU A 533 42.71 23.46 25.96
CA LEU A 533 41.64 22.63 25.41
C LEU A 533 40.89 23.34 24.27
N ILE A 534 40.59 24.64 24.42
CA ILE A 534 39.97 25.44 23.35
C ILE A 534 40.88 25.51 22.12
N HIS A 535 42.18 25.73 22.31
CA HIS A 535 43.15 25.78 21.22
C HIS A 535 43.19 24.46 20.44
N LEU A 536 43.10 23.31 21.11
CA LEU A 536 43.02 22.01 20.45
C LEU A 536 41.86 21.94 19.46
N PHE A 537 40.66 22.42 19.80
CA PHE A 537 39.50 22.44 18.88
C PHE A 537 39.65 23.44 17.73
N GLN A 538 40.45 24.50 17.91
CA GLN A 538 40.69 25.50 16.88
C GLN A 538 41.74 25.06 15.84
N THR A 539 42.76 24.29 16.25
CA THR A 539 43.93 24.00 15.39
C THR A 539 44.08 22.55 14.92
N THR A 540 43.31 21.60 15.45
CA THR A 540 43.44 20.20 14.98
C THR A 540 42.93 20.04 13.55
N LYS A 541 43.69 19.29 12.73
CA LYS A 541 43.26 18.86 11.39
C LYS A 541 42.30 17.69 11.54
N TRP A 542 41.05 17.86 11.12
CA TRP A 542 40.00 16.85 11.27
C TRP A 542 40.00 15.78 10.16
N ARG A 543 40.95 15.83 9.20
CA ARG A 543 41.18 14.81 8.15
C ARG A 543 42.63 14.80 7.66
N SER A 544 43.08 13.65 7.15
CA SER A 544 44.45 13.37 6.65
C SER A 544 44.87 14.12 5.37
N GLY A 545 44.19 15.20 4.96
CA GLY A 545 44.45 15.87 3.68
C GLY A 545 44.13 17.37 3.65
N SER A 546 45.18 18.18 3.82
CA SER A 546 45.35 19.58 3.34
C SER A 546 44.46 20.74 3.83
N ALA A 547 43.33 20.56 4.51
CA ALA A 547 42.54 21.69 5.02
C ALA A 547 42.89 22.04 6.48
N ASN A 548 43.19 23.32 6.76
CA ASN A 548 43.48 23.86 8.10
C ASN A 548 42.20 24.32 8.83
N GLY A 549 41.04 23.78 8.51
CA GLY A 549 39.78 24.23 9.08
C GLY A 549 39.43 23.44 10.34
N GLY A 550 39.61 24.04 11.52
CA GLY A 550 39.06 23.50 12.76
C GLY A 550 37.53 23.61 12.79
N ILE A 551 36.98 24.17 13.86
CA ILE A 551 35.52 24.39 14.01
C ILE A 551 34.86 25.10 12.81
N ILE A 552 35.59 26.00 12.12
CA ILE A 552 35.11 26.75 10.95
C ILE A 552 34.71 25.82 9.78
N GLU A 553 35.43 24.73 9.56
CA GLU A 553 35.11 23.79 8.48
C GLU A 553 33.82 23.02 8.75
N ILE A 554 33.59 22.65 10.01
CA ILE A 554 32.35 22.01 10.44
C ILE A 554 31.18 22.98 10.27
N GLU A 555 31.35 24.26 10.61
CA GLU A 555 30.33 25.28 10.41
C GLU A 555 29.98 25.52 8.95
N GLU A 556 30.99 25.75 8.11
CA GLU A 556 30.78 25.94 6.68
C GLU A 556 30.14 24.72 6.03
N THR A 557 30.51 23.52 6.49
CA THR A 557 29.93 22.27 6.00
C THR A 557 28.48 22.13 6.43
N LEU A 558 28.16 22.28 7.72
CA LEU A 558 26.79 22.18 8.22
C LEU A 558 25.88 23.31 7.72
N ALA A 559 26.43 24.49 7.40
CA ALA A 559 25.68 25.60 6.79
C ALA A 559 25.21 25.31 5.35
N ARG A 560 25.91 24.44 4.62
CA ARG A 560 25.50 24.01 3.26
C ARG A 560 24.28 23.09 3.26
N TYR A 561 23.94 22.48 4.40
CA TYR A 561 22.78 21.60 4.55
C TYR A 561 21.68 22.33 5.34
N CYS A 562 20.71 22.89 4.62
CA CYS A 562 19.71 23.82 5.19
C CYS A 562 18.60 23.15 6.05
N GLY A 563 18.91 22.08 6.78
CA GLY A 563 18.00 21.41 7.71
C GLY A 563 17.13 20.32 7.08
N ASP A 564 16.60 20.56 5.88
CA ASP A 564 15.77 19.59 5.17
C ASP A 564 16.55 19.01 3.97
N PHE A 565 16.95 17.74 4.07
CA PHE A 565 17.34 16.98 2.89
C PHE A 565 16.08 16.80 2.03
N PRO A 566 16.06 17.30 0.78
CA PRO A 566 14.86 17.22 -0.05
C PRO A 566 14.44 15.75 -0.21
N SER A 567 13.17 15.49 0.09
CA SER A 567 12.55 14.16 0.14
C SER A 567 12.17 13.60 -1.24
N THR A 568 12.62 14.22 -2.32
CA THR A 568 12.24 13.85 -3.69
C THR A 568 13.43 13.14 -4.33
N GLY A 569 13.37 11.86 -4.70
CA GLY A 569 12.23 11.14 -5.27
C GLY A 569 12.43 11.14 -6.78
N TYR A 570 13.43 10.39 -7.24
CA TYR A 570 13.60 10.10 -8.64
C TYR A 570 12.25 9.65 -9.21
N VAL A 571 11.62 10.50 -10.02
CA VAL A 571 10.26 10.27 -10.54
C VAL A 571 10.27 9.22 -11.66
N GLY A 572 11.42 8.56 -11.88
CA GLY A 572 11.72 7.82 -13.09
C GLY A 572 11.71 8.73 -14.31
N LEU A 573 11.94 8.15 -15.48
CA LEU A 573 11.64 8.81 -16.75
C LEU A 573 10.13 9.13 -16.93
N GLY A 574 9.26 8.75 -15.98
CA GLY A 574 7.82 8.71 -16.16
C GLY A 574 7.44 7.89 -17.40
N LYS A 575 6.17 7.94 -17.82
CA LYS A 575 5.90 7.75 -19.25
C LYS A 575 6.50 8.97 -19.93
N LEU A 576 7.59 8.81 -20.67
CA LEU A 576 8.14 9.84 -21.53
C LEU A 576 7.03 10.33 -22.47
N LYS A 577 6.36 11.42 -22.08
CA LYS A 577 5.39 12.10 -22.94
C LYS A 577 6.20 13.01 -23.82
N PHE A 578 6.60 12.50 -24.98
CA PHE A 578 7.15 13.37 -26.00
C PHE A 578 6.08 14.39 -26.36
N PRO A 579 6.46 15.66 -26.61
CA PRO A 579 5.51 16.64 -27.10
C PRO A 579 4.80 16.01 -28.31
N GLN A 580 3.46 15.93 -28.25
CA GLN A 580 2.66 15.54 -29.40
C GLN A 580 3.20 16.33 -30.58
N ALA A 581 3.64 15.62 -31.63
CA ALA A 581 4.30 16.23 -32.78
C ALA A 581 3.50 17.47 -33.20
N THR A 582 4.04 18.66 -32.94
CA THR A 582 3.47 19.92 -33.43
C THR A 582 3.84 20.08 -34.90
N PHE A 583 3.68 19.02 -35.68
CA PHE A 583 3.92 19.07 -37.11
C PHE A 583 2.66 19.60 -37.74
N LYS A 584 2.75 20.78 -38.34
CA LYS A 584 1.66 21.31 -39.16
C LYS A 584 1.88 20.80 -40.58
N SER A 585 0.81 20.36 -41.23
CA SER A 585 0.85 19.98 -42.63
C SER A 585 1.45 21.13 -43.45
N GLY A 586 2.66 20.96 -43.99
CA GLY A 586 3.36 21.98 -44.79
C GLY A 586 4.82 22.27 -44.39
N ASP A 587 5.30 21.80 -43.24
CA ASP A 587 6.69 22.01 -42.82
C ASP A 587 7.70 21.26 -43.74
N ASP A 588 8.83 21.89 -44.07
CA ASP A 588 9.85 21.34 -44.97
C ASP A 588 10.52 20.08 -44.39
N VAL A 589 10.30 18.95 -45.07
CA VAL A 589 10.80 17.60 -44.74
C VAL A 589 12.34 17.55 -44.72
N GLY A 590 13.02 18.44 -45.46
CA GLY A 590 14.47 18.58 -45.47
C GLY A 590 15.04 19.06 -44.13
N SER A 591 14.35 19.99 -43.46
CA SER A 591 14.70 20.44 -42.11
C SER A 591 14.50 19.34 -41.06
N PHE A 592 13.51 18.47 -41.27
CA PHE A 592 13.13 17.40 -40.34
C PHE A 592 14.19 16.29 -40.24
N THR A 593 14.73 15.80 -41.37
CA THR A 593 15.70 14.69 -41.34
C THR A 593 17.11 15.10 -40.86
N GLY A 594 17.53 16.34 -41.09
CA GLY A 594 18.83 16.87 -40.62
C GLY A 594 18.83 17.25 -39.13
N LEU A 595 17.72 17.78 -38.61
CA LEU A 595 17.61 18.20 -37.20
C LEU A 595 17.25 17.05 -36.25
N HIS A 596 16.63 15.96 -36.70
CA HIS A 596 16.14 14.92 -35.77
C HIS A 596 17.13 13.81 -35.40
N GLY A 597 18.18 13.57 -36.20
CA GLY A 597 19.36 12.84 -35.73
C GLY A 597 19.95 13.52 -34.49
N SER A 598 20.04 14.87 -34.53
CA SER A 598 20.43 15.67 -33.38
C SER A 598 19.34 15.81 -32.32
N TYR A 599 18.05 15.66 -32.63
CA TYR A 599 16.96 15.78 -31.65
C TYR A 599 16.91 14.58 -30.71
N LEU A 600 16.91 13.34 -31.23
CA LEU A 600 16.92 12.14 -30.38
C LEU A 600 18.23 12.06 -29.57
N GLU A 601 19.36 12.45 -30.17
CA GLU A 601 20.65 12.53 -29.49
C GLU A 601 20.66 13.64 -28.41
N SER A 602 20.22 14.86 -28.74
CA SER A 602 20.05 15.99 -27.82
C SER A 602 19.11 15.67 -26.66
N LEU A 603 18.00 15.03 -26.95
CA LEU A 603 16.98 14.64 -25.99
C LEU A 603 17.49 13.57 -25.05
N SER A 604 18.22 12.60 -25.59
CA SER A 604 18.85 11.55 -24.80
C SER A 604 20.01 12.06 -23.92
N ARG A 605 20.72 13.10 -24.39
CA ARG A 605 21.75 13.81 -23.62
C ARG A 605 21.12 14.68 -22.53
N LYS A 606 20.07 15.44 -22.85
CA LYS A 606 19.33 16.27 -21.87
C LYS A 606 18.66 15.43 -20.78
N ILE A 607 18.07 14.29 -21.14
CA ILE A 607 17.46 13.38 -20.17
C ILE A 607 18.54 12.76 -19.26
N GLY A 608 19.68 12.32 -19.82
CA GLY A 608 20.77 11.76 -19.02
C GLY A 608 21.51 12.78 -18.14
N GLU A 609 21.65 14.02 -18.60
CA GLU A 609 22.29 15.10 -17.85
C GLU A 609 21.34 15.70 -16.81
N GLU A 610 20.09 16.05 -17.16
CA GLU A 610 19.14 16.67 -16.23
C GLU A 610 18.63 15.71 -15.15
N ALA A 611 18.54 14.40 -15.44
CA ALA A 611 18.10 13.41 -14.45
C ALA A 611 19.08 13.25 -13.27
N ARG A 612 20.36 13.57 -13.46
CA ARG A 612 21.39 13.46 -12.41
C ARG A 612 21.49 14.68 -11.50
N TYR A 613 20.66 15.70 -11.72
CA TYR A 613 20.59 16.88 -10.87
C TYR A 613 19.29 16.89 -10.08
N ILE A 614 19.40 17.02 -8.76
CA ILE A 614 18.23 17.24 -7.90
C ILE A 614 18.21 18.69 -7.39
N PRO A 615 17.02 19.27 -7.17
CA PRO A 615 16.90 20.54 -6.46
C PRO A 615 17.53 20.39 -5.08
N PHE A 616 18.43 21.30 -4.73
CA PHE A 616 19.08 21.37 -3.43
C PHE A 616 19.06 22.83 -2.97
N CYS A 617 19.12 23.07 -1.66
CA CYS A 617 18.97 24.41 -1.12
C CYS A 617 20.00 25.38 -1.75
N GLY A 618 19.53 26.29 -2.60
CA GLY A 618 20.36 27.22 -3.37
C GLY A 618 20.64 26.86 -4.84
N GLY A 619 20.12 25.76 -5.39
CA GLY A 619 20.29 25.43 -6.82
C GLY A 619 20.00 23.98 -7.22
N LYS A 620 20.72 23.50 -8.24
CA LYS A 620 20.70 22.10 -8.70
C LYS A 620 22.00 21.42 -8.26
N ALA A 621 21.92 20.28 -7.57
CA ALA A 621 23.10 19.52 -7.13
C ALA A 621 23.23 18.20 -7.90
N TYR A 622 24.45 17.88 -8.32
CA TYR A 622 24.77 16.61 -8.97
C TYR A 622 24.77 15.48 -7.93
N VAL A 623 23.91 14.47 -8.10
CA VAL A 623 23.63 13.45 -7.08
C VAL A 623 24.88 12.73 -6.55
N PRO A 624 25.83 12.25 -7.40
CA PRO A 624 27.06 11.65 -6.90
C PRO A 624 27.93 12.58 -6.04
N SER A 625 28.00 13.88 -6.39
CA SER A 625 28.72 14.87 -5.60
C SER A 625 28.02 15.15 -4.28
N LEU A 626 26.68 15.08 -4.24
CA LEU A 626 25.91 15.26 -3.02
C LEU A 626 26.09 14.09 -2.05
N ILE A 627 26.06 12.84 -2.54
CA ILE A 627 26.35 11.63 -1.75
C ILE A 627 27.74 11.73 -1.12
N SER A 628 28.76 12.05 -1.92
CA SER A 628 30.13 12.22 -1.42
C SER A 628 30.26 13.37 -0.40
N GLY A 629 29.50 14.47 -0.59
CA GLY A 629 29.43 15.57 0.37
C GLY A 629 28.80 15.16 1.70
N ILE A 630 27.72 14.36 1.66
CA ILE A 630 27.05 13.82 2.84
C ILE A 630 27.98 12.91 3.64
N ASP A 631 28.72 12.01 2.96
CA ASP A 631 29.75 11.18 3.61
C ASP A 631 30.86 12.03 4.25
N GLY A 632 31.25 13.11 3.56
CA GLY A 632 32.17 14.12 4.08
C GLY A 632 31.68 14.74 5.39
N MET A 633 30.43 15.17 5.41
CA MET A 633 29.78 15.79 6.56
C MET A 633 29.61 14.80 7.72
N ILE A 634 29.11 13.59 7.46
CA ILE A 634 28.92 12.56 8.50
C ILE A 634 30.25 12.22 9.19
N ALA A 635 31.32 12.03 8.41
CA ALA A 635 32.65 11.76 8.96
C ALA A 635 33.19 12.92 9.81
N LEU A 636 32.95 14.18 9.41
CA LEU A 636 33.34 15.35 10.21
C LEU A 636 32.57 15.41 11.54
N VAL A 637 31.27 15.10 11.52
CA VAL A 637 30.44 15.05 12.75
C VAL A 637 30.84 13.86 13.63
N ASP A 638 31.09 12.68 13.06
CA ASP A 638 31.57 11.50 13.80
C ASP A 638 32.89 11.81 14.51
N ASN A 639 33.85 12.43 13.83
CA ASN A 639 35.10 12.85 14.47
C ASN A 639 34.84 13.85 15.61
N LEU A 640 33.93 14.81 15.45
CA LEU A 640 33.55 15.75 16.53
C LEU A 640 32.89 15.04 17.71
N ALA A 641 32.04 14.05 17.44
CA ALA A 641 31.37 13.24 18.44
C ALA A 641 32.34 12.33 19.22
N GLU A 642 33.40 11.83 18.60
CA GLU A 642 34.47 11.09 19.29
C GLU A 642 35.17 11.95 20.36
N ARG A 643 35.20 13.28 20.14
CA ARG A 643 35.75 14.25 21.11
C ARG A 643 34.71 14.80 22.08
N LYS A 644 33.51 14.22 22.14
CA LYS A 644 32.47 14.59 23.11
C LYS A 644 32.95 14.49 24.55
N GLY A 645 33.82 13.53 24.87
CA GLY A 645 34.46 13.44 26.18
C GLY A 645 35.30 14.67 26.51
N GLU A 646 36.08 15.17 25.54
CA GLU A 646 36.89 16.38 25.70
C GLU A 646 36.02 17.66 25.80
N ILE A 647 34.89 17.71 25.08
CA ILE A 647 33.90 18.81 25.21
C ILE A 647 33.27 18.80 26.60
N ALA A 648 32.90 17.62 27.12
CA ALA A 648 32.35 17.49 28.47
C ALA A 648 33.39 17.88 29.54
N THR A 649 34.66 17.48 29.37
CA THR A 649 35.75 17.93 30.26
C THR A 649 35.96 19.44 30.18
N LEU A 650 35.83 20.05 28.99
CA LEU A 650 35.93 21.50 28.84
C LEU A 650 34.74 22.22 29.50
N GLU A 651 33.53 21.70 29.38
CA GLU A 651 32.33 22.22 30.03
C GLU A 651 32.42 22.09 31.56
N GLU A 652 32.86 20.93 32.06
CA GLU A 652 33.09 20.68 33.48
C GLU A 652 34.13 21.65 34.05
N LYS A 653 35.26 21.86 33.36
CA LYS A 653 36.29 22.82 33.78
C LYS A 653 35.81 24.26 33.73
N VAL A 654 35.00 24.64 32.74
CA VAL A 654 34.37 25.97 32.66
C VAL A 654 33.38 26.19 33.80
N LEU A 655 32.61 25.16 34.17
CA LEU A 655 31.68 25.20 35.30
C LEU A 655 32.42 25.21 36.64
N GLU A 656 33.51 24.45 36.76
CA GLU A 656 34.40 24.46 37.92
C GLU A 656 35.02 25.86 38.10
N LEU A 657 35.51 26.49 37.02
CA LEU A 657 36.03 27.85 37.05
C LEU A 657 34.94 28.88 37.36
N GLU A 658 33.72 28.72 36.85
CA GLU A 658 32.57 29.56 37.20
C GLU A 658 32.23 29.46 38.69
N THR A 659 32.16 28.22 39.19
CA THR A 659 31.83 27.93 40.59
C THR A 659 32.88 28.56 41.49
N LEU A 660 34.16 28.32 41.22
CA LEU A 660 35.29 28.93 41.94
C LEU A 660 35.25 30.46 41.88
N LEU A 661 35.08 31.06 40.69
CA LEU A 661 34.98 32.53 40.56
C LEU A 661 33.78 33.12 41.31
N SER A 662 32.67 32.38 41.42
CA SER A 662 31.44 32.81 42.12
C SER A 662 31.46 32.58 43.64
N GLU A 663 32.20 31.58 44.10
CA GLU A 663 32.28 31.18 45.50
C GLU A 663 33.43 31.87 46.25
N SER A 664 34.53 32.17 45.53
CA SER A 664 35.70 32.85 46.08
C SER A 664 35.42 34.32 46.37
N HIS A 665 35.84 34.78 47.55
CA HIS A 665 35.66 36.17 47.99
C HIS A 665 36.94 36.96 47.77
N TRP A 666 36.94 37.72 46.69
CA TRP A 666 38.11 38.39 46.16
C TRP A 666 38.41 39.68 46.93
N GLY A 667 39.38 39.62 47.85
CA GLY A 667 39.95 40.81 48.48
C GLY A 667 40.84 41.62 47.52
N SER A 668 42.14 41.68 47.78
CA SER A 668 43.14 42.41 46.98
C SER A 668 43.26 41.96 45.51
N ASN A 669 42.72 40.79 45.15
CA ASN A 669 42.85 40.17 43.82
C ASN A 669 41.62 40.33 42.93
N GLN A 670 40.67 41.20 43.31
CA GLN A 670 39.42 41.42 42.58
C GLN A 670 39.62 41.73 41.08
N ARG A 671 40.71 42.41 40.69
CA ARG A 671 41.01 42.70 39.28
C ARG A 671 41.31 41.46 38.43
N LEU A 672 41.97 40.45 39.00
CA LEU A 672 42.29 39.20 38.29
C LEU A 672 41.00 38.40 38.06
N ALA A 673 40.17 38.29 39.10
CA ALA A 673 38.87 37.64 39.03
C ALA A 673 37.93 38.31 38.01
N GLU A 674 37.86 39.64 37.99
CA GLU A 674 37.08 40.38 37.00
C GLU A 674 37.55 40.12 35.57
N SER A 675 38.88 40.03 35.35
CA SER A 675 39.46 39.71 34.05
C SER A 675 39.14 38.28 33.60
N LEU A 676 39.25 37.30 34.50
CA LEU A 676 38.94 35.90 34.21
C LEU A 676 37.43 35.68 34.01
N ALA A 677 36.58 36.26 34.85
CA ALA A 677 35.13 36.24 34.70
C ALA A 677 34.69 36.87 33.38
N LYS A 678 35.36 37.95 32.94
CA LYS A 678 35.13 38.55 31.63
C LYS A 678 35.54 37.61 30.48
N SER A 679 36.71 36.98 30.55
CA SER A 679 37.16 36.00 29.54
C SER A 679 36.23 34.78 29.46
N LEU A 680 35.79 34.27 30.61
CA LEU A 680 34.85 33.16 30.74
C LEU A 680 33.52 33.48 30.04
N ASN A 681 32.95 34.66 30.30
CA ASN A 681 31.66 35.08 29.76
C ASN A 681 31.71 35.50 28.29
N GLU A 682 32.78 36.20 27.86
CA GLU A 682 32.86 36.75 26.51
C GLU A 682 33.44 35.77 25.48
N LYS A 683 34.25 34.79 25.90
CA LYS A 683 34.96 33.89 24.99
C LYS A 683 34.67 32.41 25.23
N GLN A 684 34.94 31.92 26.44
CA GLN A 684 34.97 30.48 26.71
C GLN A 684 33.55 29.86 26.73
N ARG A 685 32.60 30.46 27.45
CA ARG A 685 31.19 30.00 27.45
C ARG A 685 30.54 30.05 26.07
N PRO A 686 30.61 31.17 25.30
CA PRO A 686 30.08 31.19 23.95
C PRO A 686 30.71 30.12 23.05
N PHE A 687 32.00 29.84 23.21
CA PHE A 687 32.70 28.82 22.43
C PHE A 687 32.24 27.39 22.77
N VAL A 688 32.14 27.04 24.05
CA VAL A 688 31.63 25.71 24.48
C VAL A 688 30.18 25.53 24.05
N LYS A 689 29.34 26.55 24.27
CA LYS A 689 27.95 26.55 23.81
C LYS A 689 27.87 26.32 22.30
N ARG A 690 28.72 26.99 21.52
CA ARG A 690 28.80 26.83 20.06
C ARG A 690 29.27 25.44 19.64
N LEU A 691 30.21 24.82 20.35
CA LEU A 691 30.62 23.43 20.09
C LEU A 691 29.48 22.44 20.34
N ILE A 692 28.75 22.61 21.44
CA ILE A 692 27.58 21.78 21.77
C ILE A 692 26.49 21.98 20.73
N GLU A 693 26.16 23.22 20.35
CA GLU A 693 25.17 23.53 19.30
C GLU A 693 25.56 22.91 17.96
N LEU A 694 26.84 22.92 17.58
CA LEU A 694 27.32 22.29 16.34
C LEU A 694 27.28 20.77 16.40
N LEU A 695 27.61 20.18 17.55
CA LEU A 695 27.52 18.74 17.76
C LEU A 695 26.06 18.27 17.72
N ASP A 696 25.15 18.96 18.41
CA ASP A 696 23.73 18.66 18.42
C ASP A 696 23.11 18.86 17.04
N LYS A 697 23.50 19.93 16.32
CA LYS A 697 23.09 20.16 14.93
C LYS A 697 23.64 19.08 14.00
N GLY A 698 24.89 18.66 14.17
CA GLY A 698 25.50 17.58 13.39
C GLY A 698 24.80 16.24 13.63
N GLU A 699 24.65 15.84 14.90
CA GLU A 699 24.01 14.57 15.29
C GLU A 699 22.54 14.51 14.86
N SER A 700 21.79 15.61 15.00
CA SER A 700 20.40 15.69 14.51
C SER A 700 20.30 15.59 12.99
N LEU A 701 21.35 15.98 12.24
CA LEU A 701 21.40 15.86 10.79
C LEU A 701 21.88 14.48 10.30
N LYS A 702 22.62 13.69 11.10
CA LYS A 702 23.14 12.37 10.66
C LYS A 702 22.04 11.39 10.27
N GLY A 703 20.98 11.31 11.07
CA GLY A 703 19.83 10.43 10.78
C GLY A 703 19.20 10.77 9.42
N PRO A 704 18.70 12.02 9.25
CA PRO A 704 18.19 12.52 7.98
C PRO A 704 19.19 12.39 6.81
N ALA A 705 20.48 12.63 7.05
CA ALA A 705 21.52 12.55 6.03
C ALA A 705 21.77 11.11 5.56
N ARG A 706 21.81 10.13 6.46
CA ARG A 706 21.93 8.70 6.10
C ARG A 706 20.69 8.20 5.37
N SER A 707 19.50 8.62 5.81
CA SER A 707 18.27 8.32 5.09
C SER A 707 18.27 8.93 3.69
N ALA A 708 18.67 10.20 3.56
CA ALA A 708 18.79 10.87 2.27
C ALA A 708 19.85 10.21 1.38
N GLN A 709 20.99 9.80 1.94
CA GLN A 709 22.03 9.08 1.20
C GLN A 709 21.52 7.75 0.65
N GLN A 710 20.82 6.94 1.46
CA GLN A 710 20.24 5.68 1.00
C GLN A 710 19.19 5.89 -0.09
N LEU A 711 18.37 6.93 0.05
CA LEU A 711 17.42 7.34 -0.98
C LEU A 711 18.15 7.78 -2.26
N TYR A 712 19.18 8.61 -2.17
CA TYR A 712 19.97 9.06 -3.33
C TYR A 712 20.76 7.93 -3.99
N GLN A 713 21.23 6.93 -3.23
CA GLN A 713 21.86 5.72 -3.79
C GLN A 713 20.83 4.86 -4.53
N THR A 714 19.62 4.76 -4.00
CA THR A 714 18.50 4.07 -4.67
C THR A 714 18.11 4.81 -5.95
N ASP A 715 18.00 6.13 -5.88
CA ASP A 715 17.73 7.00 -7.02
C ASP A 715 18.84 6.92 -8.07
N LEU A 716 20.11 6.87 -7.67
CA LEU A 716 21.25 6.69 -8.57
C LEU A 716 21.19 5.32 -9.27
N GLY A 717 20.87 4.25 -8.54
CA GLY A 717 20.67 2.92 -9.13
C GLY A 717 19.49 2.89 -10.11
N ASN A 718 18.40 3.60 -9.80
CA ASN A 718 17.25 3.75 -10.69
C ASN A 718 17.61 4.57 -11.95
N MET A 719 18.42 5.63 -11.82
CA MET A 719 18.93 6.42 -12.95
C MET A 719 19.84 5.59 -13.86
N GLU A 720 20.68 4.72 -13.29
CA GLU A 720 21.54 3.81 -14.05
C GLU A 720 20.70 2.79 -14.83
N ASN A 721 19.67 2.20 -14.19
CA ASN A 721 18.72 1.30 -14.85
C ASN A 721 17.96 2.00 -16.00
N ASP A 722 17.54 3.25 -15.79
CA ASP A 722 16.85 4.03 -16.81
C ASP A 722 17.80 4.43 -17.97
N GLN A 723 19.10 4.56 -17.73
CA GLN A 723 20.10 4.80 -18.77
C GLN A 723 20.31 3.59 -19.68
N ASP A 724 20.32 2.38 -19.11
CA ASP A 724 20.33 1.12 -19.87
C ASP A 724 19.05 0.97 -20.68
N TYR A 725 17.91 1.31 -20.09
CA TYR A 725 16.61 1.34 -20.75
C TYR A 725 16.59 2.33 -21.93
N LEU A 726 17.08 3.56 -21.77
CA LEU A 726 17.22 4.54 -22.85
C LEU A 726 18.15 4.05 -23.97
N SER A 727 19.19 3.28 -23.63
CA SER A 727 20.11 2.70 -24.61
C SER A 727 19.41 1.63 -25.46
N GLN A 728 18.57 0.79 -24.86
CA GLN A 728 17.73 -0.18 -25.59
C GLN A 728 16.69 0.51 -26.48
N LEU A 729 16.07 1.60 -26.00
CA LEU A 729 15.14 2.41 -26.78
C LEU A 729 15.83 2.99 -28.02
N ARG A 730 17.05 3.53 -27.89
CA ARG A 730 17.86 4.04 -29.01
C ARG A 730 18.18 2.95 -30.04
N MET A 731 18.61 1.78 -29.57
CA MET A 731 18.91 0.66 -30.48
C MET A 731 17.68 0.26 -31.29
N THR A 732 16.50 0.20 -30.64
CA THR A 732 15.27 -0.21 -31.32
C THR A 732 14.78 0.88 -32.28
N LEU A 733 14.81 2.16 -31.89
CA LEU A 733 14.50 3.28 -32.78
C LEU A 733 15.43 3.35 -33.99
N GLY A 734 16.70 2.96 -33.84
CA GLY A 734 17.66 2.86 -34.94
C GLY A 734 17.23 1.89 -36.06
N GLN A 735 16.33 0.94 -35.78
CA GLN A 735 15.81 0.00 -36.77
C GLN A 735 14.75 0.60 -37.70
N LEU A 736 14.13 1.72 -37.32
CA LEU A 736 13.07 2.37 -38.10
C LEU A 736 13.56 2.81 -39.48
N GLY A 737 14.76 3.39 -39.55
CA GLY A 737 15.37 3.86 -40.80
C GLY A 737 15.54 2.75 -41.83
N PRO A 738 16.20 1.63 -41.49
CA PRO A 738 16.29 0.43 -42.34
C PRO A 738 14.92 -0.10 -42.81
N VAL A 739 13.95 -0.28 -41.91
CA VAL A 739 12.61 -0.81 -42.24
C VAL A 739 11.88 0.09 -43.24
N LEU A 740 11.91 1.41 -43.03
CA LEU A 740 11.26 2.36 -43.92
C LEU A 740 11.96 2.48 -45.28
N ARG A 741 13.30 2.42 -45.33
CA ARG A 741 14.04 2.41 -46.60
C ARG A 741 13.73 1.18 -47.44
N GLU A 742 13.70 0.00 -46.82
CA GLU A 742 13.34 -1.24 -47.49
C GLU A 742 11.91 -1.16 -48.02
N PHE A 743 10.94 -0.73 -47.21
CA PHE A 743 9.55 -0.59 -47.62
C PHE A 743 9.37 0.38 -48.80
N VAL A 744 9.96 1.58 -48.72
CA VAL A 744 9.88 2.57 -49.83
C VAL A 744 10.52 2.03 -51.10
N SER A 745 11.58 1.22 -51.00
CA SER A 745 12.22 0.63 -52.19
C SER A 745 11.33 -0.37 -52.93
N GLN A 746 10.44 -1.08 -52.22
CA GLN A 746 9.49 -2.04 -52.78
C GLN A 746 8.27 -1.38 -53.42
N TYR A 747 7.92 -0.17 -52.98
CA TYR A 747 6.76 0.61 -53.44
C TYR A 747 7.15 2.03 -53.87
N PRO A 748 7.98 2.19 -54.93
CA PRO A 748 8.40 3.52 -55.37
C PRO A 748 7.20 4.32 -55.89
N GLY A 749 6.98 5.50 -55.31
CA GLY A 749 5.98 6.44 -55.83
C GLY A 749 6.43 7.01 -57.18
N ILE A 750 5.53 7.02 -58.18
CA ILE A 750 5.76 7.69 -59.45
C ILE A 750 4.73 8.82 -59.57
N SER A 751 5.21 10.05 -59.64
CA SER A 751 4.36 11.20 -59.93
C SER A 751 4.00 11.21 -61.41
N ILE A 752 2.71 11.21 -61.72
CA ILE A 752 2.22 11.23 -63.10
C ILE A 752 1.59 12.59 -63.34
N ASN A 753 2.29 13.43 -64.11
CA ASN A 753 1.87 14.80 -64.40
C ASN A 753 0.51 14.82 -65.13
N GLY A 754 -0.50 15.48 -64.52
CA GLY A 754 -1.80 15.73 -65.15
C GLY A 754 -3.04 15.39 -64.30
N MET A 755 -2.86 14.72 -63.16
CA MET A 755 -3.88 14.54 -62.13
C MET A 755 -3.29 14.97 -60.80
N ASN A 756 -4.08 15.59 -59.92
CA ASN A 756 -3.65 16.06 -58.60
C ASN A 756 -3.39 14.89 -57.63
N GLY A 757 -2.47 13.98 -57.96
CA GLY A 757 -2.15 12.82 -57.14
C GLY A 757 -0.98 12.00 -57.68
N THR A 758 -0.11 11.57 -56.76
CA THR A 758 0.85 10.48 -56.98
C THR A 758 0.08 9.16 -56.88
N PHE A 759 0.23 8.28 -57.86
CA PHE A 759 -0.43 6.97 -57.84
C PHE A 759 0.60 5.85 -57.69
N VAL A 760 0.24 4.79 -56.98
CA VAL A 760 1.16 3.69 -56.68
C VAL A 760 0.98 2.56 -57.68
N PHE A 761 2.05 2.23 -58.40
CA PHE A 761 2.08 1.07 -59.29
C PHE A 761 2.17 -0.20 -58.46
N ARG A 762 1.55 -1.28 -58.95
CA ARG A 762 1.84 -2.61 -58.43
C ARG A 762 3.34 -2.91 -58.61
N PRO A 763 4.03 -3.52 -57.63
CA PRO A 763 5.48 -3.74 -57.69
C PRO A 763 5.96 -4.44 -58.97
N GLU A 764 5.22 -5.44 -59.45
CA GLU A 764 5.50 -6.16 -60.69
C GLU A 764 5.39 -5.27 -61.95
N VAL A 765 4.56 -4.24 -61.90
CA VAL A 765 4.37 -3.26 -62.99
C VAL A 765 5.41 -2.14 -62.89
N ALA A 766 5.76 -1.69 -61.69
CA ALA A 766 6.83 -0.73 -61.46
C ALA A 766 8.19 -1.25 -61.99
N ALA A 767 8.49 -2.54 -61.74
CA ALA A 767 9.67 -3.20 -62.28
C ALA A 767 9.68 -3.23 -63.82
N ALA A 768 8.52 -3.49 -64.45
CA ALA A 768 8.38 -3.50 -65.91
C ALA A 768 8.42 -2.08 -66.53
N TYR A 769 7.88 -1.07 -65.83
CA TYR A 769 7.87 0.33 -66.26
C TYR A 769 9.26 0.97 -66.21
N LYS A 770 10.15 0.51 -65.33
CA LYS A 770 11.55 0.99 -65.23
C LYS A 770 12.32 0.93 -66.56
N ALA A 771 11.85 0.13 -67.53
CA ALA A 771 12.37 0.03 -68.90
C ALA A 771 11.80 1.09 -69.89
N GLY A 772 10.92 2.00 -69.45
CA GLY A 772 10.50 3.20 -70.19
C GLY A 772 9.47 3.01 -71.31
N LYS A 773 8.80 1.86 -71.45
CA LYS A 773 7.86 1.60 -72.57
C LYS A 773 6.40 1.56 -72.14
N CYS A 774 5.58 2.48 -72.64
CA CYS A 774 4.13 2.55 -72.39
C CYS A 774 3.36 1.26 -72.68
N ARG A 775 3.80 0.48 -73.67
CA ARG A 775 3.18 -0.81 -74.00
C ARG A 775 3.17 -1.79 -72.82
N ALA A 776 4.11 -1.68 -71.87
CA ALA A 776 4.13 -2.53 -70.70
C ALA A 776 2.97 -2.25 -69.71
N LEU A 777 2.34 -1.07 -69.82
CA LEU A 777 1.24 -0.61 -68.96
C LEU A 777 -0.15 -0.83 -69.59
N THR A 778 -0.22 -0.97 -70.91
CA THR A 778 -1.50 -1.05 -71.63
C THR A 778 -2.18 -2.40 -71.40
N GLY A 779 -3.46 -2.38 -70.99
CA GLY A 779 -4.26 -3.59 -70.77
C GLY A 779 -3.96 -4.35 -69.48
N ARG A 780 -3.12 -3.81 -68.58
CA ARG A 780 -2.84 -4.38 -67.27
C ARG A 780 -3.47 -3.51 -66.17
N GLN A 781 -3.79 -4.12 -65.05
CA GLN A 781 -4.09 -3.36 -63.83
C GLN A 781 -2.79 -2.77 -63.30
N VAL A 782 -2.53 -1.50 -63.61
CA VAL A 782 -1.26 -0.84 -63.30
C VAL A 782 -1.22 -0.36 -61.86
N PHE A 783 -2.35 0.17 -61.38
CA PHE A 783 -2.46 0.72 -60.05
C PHE A 783 -2.77 -0.33 -59.00
N MET A 784 -2.18 -0.14 -57.82
CA MET A 784 -2.60 -0.84 -56.62
C MET A 784 -4.07 -0.53 -56.35
N SER A 785 -4.87 -1.58 -56.20
CA SER A 785 -6.24 -1.49 -55.70
C SER A 785 -6.25 -1.15 -54.21
N ALA A 786 -7.42 -0.78 -53.67
CA ALA A 786 -7.57 -0.56 -52.22
C ALA A 786 -7.21 -1.82 -51.39
N SER A 787 -7.40 -3.03 -51.92
CA SER A 787 -6.94 -4.26 -51.24
C SER A 787 -5.42 -4.41 -51.29
N ASP A 788 -4.77 -4.04 -52.39
CA ASP A 788 -3.30 -4.11 -52.50
C ASP A 788 -2.64 -3.12 -51.55
N ILE A 789 -3.20 -1.90 -51.43
CA ILE A 789 -2.72 -0.86 -50.49
C ILE A 789 -2.87 -1.36 -49.05
N ARG A 790 -4.02 -1.96 -48.72
CA ARG A 790 -4.23 -2.57 -47.38
C ARG A 790 -3.23 -3.68 -47.09
N LEU A 791 -2.94 -4.55 -48.06
CA LEU A 791 -1.97 -5.64 -47.88
C LEU A 791 -0.54 -5.10 -47.69
N ALA A 792 -0.12 -4.12 -48.49
CA ALA A 792 1.18 -3.48 -48.34
C ALA A 792 1.31 -2.77 -46.98
N ARG A 793 0.23 -2.13 -46.52
CA ARG A 793 0.20 -1.52 -45.18
C ARG A 793 0.29 -2.57 -44.08
N GLN A 794 -0.45 -3.68 -44.19
CA GLN A 794 -0.36 -4.79 -43.24
C GLN A 794 1.04 -5.41 -43.19
N GLN A 795 1.75 -5.49 -44.33
CA GLN A 795 3.14 -5.95 -44.37
C GLN A 795 4.07 -5.01 -43.64
N LEU A 796 3.94 -3.70 -43.85
CA LEU A 796 4.73 -2.73 -43.11
C LEU A 796 4.40 -2.77 -41.61
N ASP A 797 3.13 -2.79 -41.24
CA ASP A 797 2.71 -2.85 -39.85
C ASP A 797 3.28 -4.13 -39.20
N ARG A 798 3.35 -5.24 -39.94
CA ARG A 798 4.06 -6.46 -39.50
C ARG A 798 5.56 -6.23 -39.32
N SER A 799 6.25 -5.63 -40.28
CA SER A 799 7.69 -5.34 -40.15
C SER A 799 8.00 -4.39 -38.98
N LEU A 800 7.15 -3.39 -38.76
CA LEU A 800 7.25 -2.48 -37.61
C LEU A 800 6.95 -3.20 -36.29
N ALA A 801 6.02 -4.17 -36.29
CA ALA A 801 5.77 -5.02 -35.13
C ALA A 801 6.94 -5.98 -34.84
N GLU A 802 7.53 -6.59 -35.87
CA GLU A 802 8.69 -7.49 -35.77
C GLU A 802 9.92 -6.76 -35.22
N SER A 803 10.14 -5.51 -35.62
CA SER A 803 11.17 -4.61 -35.04
C SER A 803 10.78 -3.99 -33.70
N ARG A 804 9.66 -4.40 -33.08
CA ARG A 804 9.10 -3.86 -31.83
C ARG A 804 8.77 -2.36 -31.85
N LEU A 805 8.78 -1.70 -33.01
CA LEU A 805 8.56 -0.26 -33.15
C LEU A 805 7.10 0.13 -32.85
N ILE A 806 6.12 -0.70 -33.24
CA ILE A 806 4.69 -0.47 -32.88
C ILE A 806 4.49 -0.58 -31.37
N TRP A 807 5.10 -1.59 -30.75
CA TRP A 807 5.01 -1.78 -29.30
C TRP A 807 5.62 -0.58 -28.57
N ILE A 808 6.78 -0.10 -29.01
CA ILE A 808 7.40 1.11 -28.45
C ILE A 808 6.50 2.32 -28.62
N ASP A 809 5.95 2.55 -29.82
CA ASP A 809 5.10 3.70 -30.07
C ASP A 809 3.85 3.72 -29.19
N GLN A 810 3.20 2.57 -29.00
CA GLN A 810 2.00 2.44 -28.17
C GLN A 810 2.29 2.61 -26.68
N ASN A 811 3.42 2.11 -26.20
CA ASN A 811 3.76 2.18 -24.77
C ASN A 811 4.30 3.55 -24.36
N TYR A 812 4.97 4.25 -25.29
CA TYR A 812 5.66 5.52 -25.00
C TYR A 812 5.09 6.73 -25.75
N ASN A 813 4.04 6.53 -26.56
CA ASN A 813 3.35 7.59 -27.31
C ASN A 813 4.33 8.47 -28.11
N LEU A 814 5.19 7.81 -28.89
CA LEU A 814 6.29 8.47 -29.61
C LEU A 814 5.83 9.19 -30.89
N GLY A 815 4.61 8.93 -31.35
CA GLY A 815 4.09 9.42 -32.64
C GLY A 815 4.77 8.74 -33.84
N LEU A 816 5.38 7.57 -33.65
CA LEU A 816 6.04 6.83 -34.73
C LEU A 816 5.03 6.38 -35.79
N GLN A 817 3.81 5.98 -35.42
CA GLN A 817 2.79 5.58 -36.38
C GLN A 817 2.38 6.74 -37.28
N ASP A 818 2.27 7.95 -36.73
CA ASP A 818 1.98 9.17 -37.49
C ASP A 818 3.16 9.55 -38.38
N PHE A 819 4.39 9.49 -37.86
CA PHE A 819 5.61 9.69 -38.64
C PHE A 819 5.74 8.70 -39.80
N VAL A 820 5.54 7.40 -39.54
CA VAL A 820 5.55 6.33 -40.54
C VAL A 820 4.48 6.61 -41.59
N SER A 821 3.26 6.95 -41.17
CA SER A 821 2.16 7.27 -42.08
C SER A 821 2.48 8.45 -42.97
N MET A 822 3.02 9.52 -42.41
CA MET A 822 3.48 10.70 -43.14
C MET A 822 4.63 10.37 -44.10
N TYR A 823 5.67 9.68 -43.62
CA TYR A 823 6.85 9.31 -44.40
C TYR A 823 6.47 8.46 -45.63
N ILE A 824 5.53 7.53 -45.46
CA ILE A 824 4.99 6.72 -46.56
C ILE A 824 4.11 7.55 -47.48
N ALA A 825 3.22 8.37 -46.92
CA ALA A 825 2.37 9.25 -47.73
C ALA A 825 3.22 10.13 -48.67
N ASP A 826 4.32 10.68 -48.17
CA ASP A 826 5.25 11.53 -48.89
C ASP A 826 6.07 10.74 -49.94
N ARG A 827 6.65 9.59 -49.56
CA ARG A 827 7.63 8.88 -50.39
C ARG A 827 7.05 7.82 -51.33
N THR A 828 5.88 7.26 -51.03
CA THR A 828 5.26 6.20 -51.85
C THR A 828 3.94 6.63 -52.49
N GLY A 829 3.23 7.61 -51.93
CA GLY A 829 1.91 8.02 -52.40
C GLY A 829 0.76 7.08 -52.01
N LEU A 830 1.00 6.06 -51.18
CA LEU A 830 0.00 5.04 -50.78
C LEU A 830 -1.26 5.60 -50.08
N VAL A 831 -1.22 6.85 -49.60
CA VAL A 831 -2.31 7.47 -48.82
C VAL A 831 -3.33 8.19 -49.72
N ARG A 832 -3.07 8.37 -51.02
CA ARG A 832 -3.94 9.15 -51.91
C ARG A 832 -4.68 8.28 -52.93
N MET A 833 -6.01 8.27 -52.77
CA MET A 833 -7.10 7.88 -53.69
C MET A 833 -6.95 6.57 -54.49
N SER A 834 -8.05 5.80 -54.48
CA SER A 834 -8.30 4.71 -55.44
C SER A 834 -8.08 5.21 -56.86
N ALA A 835 -7.34 4.46 -57.67
CA ALA A 835 -7.19 4.75 -59.09
C ALA A 835 -8.56 4.97 -59.74
N PRO A 836 -8.69 5.92 -60.69
CA PRO A 836 -9.95 6.13 -61.39
C PRO A 836 -10.41 4.81 -62.04
N GLU A 837 -11.69 4.45 -61.88
CA GLU A 837 -12.23 3.15 -62.38
C GLU A 837 -12.02 2.95 -63.89
N HIS A 838 -11.92 4.05 -64.65
CA HIS A 838 -11.72 4.03 -66.08
C HIS A 838 -10.59 4.99 -66.49
N TYR A 839 -9.42 4.43 -66.82
CA TYR A 839 -8.25 5.17 -67.30
C TYR A 839 -7.65 4.50 -68.54
N THR A 840 -6.93 5.29 -69.34
CA THR A 840 -6.07 4.79 -70.42
C THR A 840 -4.73 5.48 -70.40
N PHE A 841 -3.71 4.80 -70.94
CA PHE A 841 -2.37 5.37 -71.14
C PHE A 841 -2.23 5.86 -72.57
N ILE A 842 -1.69 7.07 -72.73
CA ILE A 842 -1.25 7.59 -74.02
C ILE A 842 0.24 7.91 -73.95
N GLU A 843 0.96 7.57 -75.02
CA GLU A 843 2.35 7.96 -75.17
C GLU A 843 2.39 9.30 -75.89
N ARG A 844 2.95 10.34 -75.25
CA ARG A 844 3.13 11.67 -75.84
C ARG A 844 4.56 12.11 -75.62
N GLN A 845 5.30 12.35 -76.70
CA GLN A 845 6.71 12.79 -76.66
C GLN A 845 7.64 11.84 -75.87
N GLY A 846 7.38 10.52 -75.92
CA GLY A 846 8.17 9.52 -75.18
C GLY A 846 7.82 9.41 -73.69
N GLU A 847 6.84 10.18 -73.21
CA GLU A 847 6.32 10.07 -71.84
C GLU A 847 4.96 9.36 -71.83
N CYS A 848 4.77 8.47 -70.85
CA CYS A 848 3.48 7.82 -70.60
C CYS A 848 2.58 8.71 -69.77
N ARG A 849 1.44 9.13 -70.32
CA ARG A 849 0.44 9.95 -69.62
C ARG A 849 -0.86 9.19 -69.43
N ILE A 850 -1.56 9.50 -68.37
CA ILE A 850 -2.82 8.86 -68.01
C ILE A 850 -3.94 9.86 -68.14
N ILE A 851 -5.03 9.42 -68.74
CA ILE A 851 -6.24 10.21 -68.83
C ILE A 851 -7.42 9.37 -68.36
N THR A 852 -8.27 9.96 -67.53
CA THR A 852 -9.56 9.35 -67.15
C THR A 852 -10.48 9.35 -68.37
N LYS A 853 -11.06 8.19 -68.65
CA LYS A 853 -11.83 7.96 -69.89
C LYS A 853 -13.00 8.94 -70.01
N ASP A 854 -13.70 9.20 -68.91
CA ASP A 854 -14.88 10.06 -68.87
C ASP A 854 -14.57 11.56 -69.02
N TYR A 855 -13.41 12.00 -68.52
CA TYR A 855 -12.93 13.38 -68.69
C TYR A 855 -12.48 13.61 -70.13
N PHE A 856 -11.78 12.63 -70.72
CA PHE A 856 -11.37 12.70 -72.11
C PHE A 856 -12.59 12.73 -73.03
N ASP A 857 -13.59 11.89 -72.79
CA ASP A 857 -14.78 11.83 -73.65
C ASP A 857 -15.65 13.09 -73.55
N LYS A 858 -15.67 13.80 -72.41
CA LYS A 858 -16.40 15.07 -72.23
C LYS A 858 -15.68 16.31 -72.74
N ILE A 859 -14.35 16.36 -72.64
CA ILE A 859 -13.56 17.57 -72.93
C ILE A 859 -12.90 17.51 -74.30
N LYS A 860 -12.75 16.33 -74.90
CA LYS A 860 -12.30 16.16 -76.28
C LYS A 860 -13.05 17.07 -77.28
N PRO A 861 -14.38 17.30 -77.16
CA PRO A 861 -15.08 18.24 -78.04
C PRO A 861 -14.81 19.72 -77.73
N GLU A 862 -14.48 20.10 -76.48
CA GLU A 862 -14.26 21.50 -76.05
C GLU A 862 -12.80 21.95 -76.20
N LEU A 863 -11.84 21.06 -75.91
CA LEU A 863 -10.42 21.30 -76.22
C LEU A 863 -10.16 21.38 -77.73
N GLN A 864 -11.02 20.75 -78.54
CA GLN A 864 -11.03 20.93 -80.00
C GLN A 864 -11.53 22.32 -80.44
N LYS A 865 -12.07 23.16 -79.54
CA LYS A 865 -12.63 24.49 -79.83
C LYS A 865 -11.77 25.69 -79.36
N LEU A 866 -10.82 25.49 -78.44
CA LEU A 866 -10.00 26.58 -77.90
C LEU A 866 -8.74 26.82 -78.76
N GLU A 867 -8.66 27.99 -79.41
CA GLU A 867 -7.51 28.33 -80.26
C GLU A 867 -6.37 29.09 -79.53
N LYS A 868 -6.61 29.80 -78.40
CA LYS A 868 -5.60 30.34 -77.43
C LYS A 868 -6.21 31.16 -76.25
N VAL A 869 -5.48 31.28 -75.12
CA VAL A 869 -5.72 32.20 -73.98
C VAL A 869 -4.54 33.19 -73.90
N ASP A 870 -4.78 34.48 -73.61
CA ASP A 870 -3.78 35.57 -73.74
C ASP A 870 -3.28 36.17 -72.40
N ILE A 871 -2.04 36.66 -72.44
CA ILE A 871 -1.09 37.01 -71.37
C ILE A 871 -1.44 38.31 -70.59
N PHE A 872 -2.41 39.08 -71.05
CA PHE A 872 -2.76 40.40 -70.48
C PHE A 872 -3.60 40.33 -69.20
N PHE A 873 -4.41 39.28 -69.04
CA PHE A 873 -5.15 39.00 -67.81
C PHE A 873 -4.19 38.66 -66.65
N GLU A 874 -3.09 37.96 -66.96
CA GLU A 874 -2.04 37.56 -66.00
C GLU A 874 -1.33 38.77 -65.36
N ARG A 875 -0.96 39.76 -66.17
CA ARG A 875 -0.19 40.93 -65.70
C ARG A 875 -0.97 41.90 -64.83
N SER A 876 -2.30 41.97 -64.99
CA SER A 876 -3.12 42.92 -64.22
C SER A 876 -3.37 42.41 -62.79
N LEU A 877 -3.48 41.10 -62.61
CA LEU A 877 -3.63 40.46 -61.30
C LEU A 877 -2.31 40.48 -60.51
N GLU A 878 -1.18 40.24 -61.19
CA GLU A 878 0.17 40.24 -60.59
C GLU A 878 0.55 41.61 -60.01
N LYS A 879 0.04 42.70 -60.58
CA LYS A 879 0.29 44.07 -60.13
C LYS A 879 -0.49 44.45 -58.87
N ALA A 880 -1.65 43.83 -58.63
CA ALA A 880 -2.46 44.04 -57.43
C ALA A 880 -1.96 43.20 -56.24
N VAL A 881 -1.29 42.08 -56.50
CA VAL A 881 -0.81 41.12 -55.48
C VAL A 881 0.46 41.59 -54.75
N ASN A 882 1.25 42.51 -55.31
CA ASN A 882 2.52 42.99 -54.71
C ASN A 882 2.35 44.11 -53.66
N GLY A 883 1.13 44.44 -53.24
CA GLY A 883 0.85 45.46 -52.21
C GLY A 883 0.60 44.86 -50.82
N ASP A 884 1.67 44.58 -50.07
CA ASP A 884 1.86 44.44 -48.60
C ASP A 884 0.77 43.92 -47.62
N TYR A 885 -0.41 43.45 -48.02
CA TYR A 885 -1.46 43.09 -47.06
C TYR A 885 -2.02 41.66 -47.12
N LEU A 886 -1.41 40.72 -47.86
CA LEU A 886 -1.93 39.35 -47.94
C LEU A 886 -0.84 38.26 -48.04
N GLY A 887 -0.15 38.00 -46.93
CA GLY A 887 0.55 36.72 -46.72
C GLY A 887 -0.39 35.54 -46.42
N LEU A 888 -1.72 35.71 -46.56
CA LEU A 888 -2.75 34.77 -46.11
C LEU A 888 -3.62 34.17 -47.24
N LEU A 889 -3.33 34.47 -48.50
CA LEU A 889 -4.00 33.87 -49.66
C LEU A 889 -2.95 33.39 -50.67
N SER A 890 -2.69 32.09 -50.71
CA SER A 890 -1.97 31.50 -51.84
C SER A 890 -2.96 31.30 -53.00
N ILE A 891 -2.85 32.13 -54.03
CA ILE A 891 -3.61 31.92 -55.28
C ILE A 891 -2.81 30.94 -56.15
N PRO A 892 -3.39 29.83 -56.64
CA PRO A 892 -2.68 28.87 -57.48
C PRO A 892 -2.45 29.40 -58.89
N LYS A 893 -1.35 28.95 -59.53
CA LYS A 893 -1.12 29.13 -60.97
C LYS A 893 -2.16 28.36 -61.80
N LEU A 894 -2.36 28.78 -63.05
CA LEU A 894 -3.35 28.42 -64.08
C LEU A 894 -3.75 26.93 -64.31
N SER A 895 -3.30 25.97 -63.50
CA SER A 895 -3.56 24.53 -63.66
C SER A 895 -4.42 23.88 -62.56
N TYR A 896 -5.07 24.64 -61.66
CA TYR A 896 -5.87 24.08 -60.56
C TYR A 896 -7.30 24.66 -60.48
N PRO A 897 -8.33 23.85 -60.15
CA PRO A 897 -9.69 24.32 -59.90
C PRO A 897 -9.82 25.02 -58.53
N VAL A 898 -10.72 26.00 -58.44
CA VAL A 898 -10.91 26.98 -57.33
C VAL A 898 -11.30 26.35 -55.98
N ASN A 899 -11.61 25.06 -55.91
CA ASN A 899 -12.16 24.40 -54.71
C ASN A 899 -11.11 24.03 -53.63
N GLY A 900 -9.92 24.63 -53.65
CA GLY A 900 -8.76 24.25 -52.82
C GLY A 900 -8.28 25.28 -51.80
N VAL A 901 -9.10 26.29 -51.44
CA VAL A 901 -8.68 27.36 -50.52
C VAL A 901 -8.92 26.94 -49.05
N ASN A 902 -7.88 26.99 -48.20
CA ASN A 902 -7.95 26.69 -46.77
C ASN A 902 -7.68 27.96 -45.95
N ILE A 903 -8.55 28.30 -44.99
CA ILE A 903 -8.50 29.58 -44.23
C ILE A 903 -8.59 29.31 -42.72
N ASP A 904 -7.70 29.97 -41.97
CA ASP A 904 -7.64 29.95 -40.50
C ASP A 904 -8.67 30.93 -39.90
N LEU A 905 -9.78 30.39 -39.41
CA LEU A 905 -10.90 31.17 -38.86
C LEU A 905 -10.61 31.76 -37.47
N ALA A 906 -9.59 31.29 -36.75
CA ALA A 906 -9.28 31.74 -35.39
C ALA A 906 -8.60 33.12 -35.36
N ASN A 907 -7.92 33.49 -36.44
CA ASN A 907 -7.16 34.73 -36.59
C ASN A 907 -7.75 35.68 -37.64
N TYR A 908 -8.96 35.40 -38.12
CA TYR A 908 -9.60 36.21 -39.16
C TYR A 908 -10.01 37.58 -38.57
N PRO A 909 -9.47 38.70 -39.08
CA PRO A 909 -9.76 40.01 -38.53
C PRO A 909 -11.23 40.38 -38.74
N ASP A 910 -11.85 41.05 -37.77
CA ASP A 910 -13.28 41.37 -37.77
C ASP A 910 -13.73 42.22 -38.99
N LYS A 911 -12.79 42.85 -39.71
CA LYS A 911 -13.04 43.64 -40.94
C LYS A 911 -12.65 42.94 -42.25
N GLY A 912 -12.19 41.68 -42.21
CA GLY A 912 -11.70 40.96 -43.39
C GLY A 912 -12.75 40.74 -44.47
N LEU A 913 -14.02 40.58 -44.09
CA LEU A 913 -15.14 40.43 -45.02
C LEU A 913 -15.48 41.74 -45.75
N ASP A 914 -15.29 42.89 -45.09
CA ASP A 914 -15.59 44.20 -45.67
C ASP A 914 -14.57 44.56 -46.76
N PHE A 915 -13.30 44.20 -46.56
CA PHE A 915 -12.26 44.34 -47.59
C PHE A 915 -12.56 43.50 -48.86
N LEU A 916 -13.00 42.25 -48.70
CA LEU A 916 -13.35 41.40 -49.85
C LEU A 916 -14.59 41.92 -50.60
N ARG A 917 -15.53 42.56 -49.89
CA ARG A 917 -16.69 43.23 -50.49
C ARG A 917 -16.27 44.50 -51.26
N GLU A 918 -15.31 45.27 -50.74
CA GLU A 918 -14.71 46.41 -51.45
C GLU A 918 -13.99 45.98 -52.73
N VAL A 919 -13.17 44.92 -52.68
CA VAL A 919 -12.47 44.37 -53.88
C VAL A 919 -13.45 43.88 -54.95
N ALA A 920 -14.58 43.27 -54.55
CA ALA A 920 -15.61 42.86 -55.49
C ALA A 920 -16.30 44.06 -56.17
N ALA A 921 -16.48 45.17 -55.44
CA ALA A 921 -17.10 46.38 -55.97
C ALA A 921 -16.27 47.04 -57.09
N ASP A 922 -14.94 46.92 -57.03
CA ASP A 922 -14.01 47.54 -58.00
C ASP A 922 -13.72 46.69 -59.25
N CYS A 923 -14.21 45.44 -59.32
CA CYS A 923 -14.04 44.59 -60.50
C CYS A 923 -14.95 45.04 -61.67
N TRP A 924 -14.38 45.19 -62.87
CA TRP A 924 -15.11 45.66 -64.08
C TRP A 924 -15.85 44.56 -64.85
N ASP A 925 -15.51 43.29 -64.61
CA ASP A 925 -16.18 42.14 -65.24
C ASP A 925 -17.22 41.53 -64.28
N ASP A 926 -18.46 41.45 -64.74
CA ASP A 926 -19.61 40.98 -63.94
C ASP A 926 -19.45 39.52 -63.50
N GLN A 927 -18.79 38.68 -64.30
CA GLN A 927 -18.58 37.26 -63.99
C GLN A 927 -17.55 37.07 -62.85
N THR A 928 -16.50 37.87 -62.85
CA THR A 928 -15.47 37.90 -61.81
C THR A 928 -16.04 38.46 -60.50
N ARG A 929 -16.80 39.57 -60.57
CA ARG A 929 -17.49 40.14 -59.41
C ARG A 929 -18.44 39.14 -58.74
N ALA A 930 -19.24 38.43 -59.52
CA ALA A 930 -20.18 37.43 -59.01
C ALA A 930 -19.46 36.26 -58.29
N SER A 931 -18.31 35.85 -58.81
CA SER A 931 -17.52 34.77 -58.23
C SER A 931 -16.92 35.16 -56.87
N ILE A 932 -16.44 36.40 -56.71
CA ILE A 932 -15.87 36.90 -55.44
C ILE A 932 -16.96 37.04 -54.37
N LEU A 933 -18.14 37.60 -54.72
CA LEU A 933 -19.25 37.73 -53.78
C LEU A 933 -19.79 36.38 -53.29
N GLY A 934 -19.80 35.35 -54.15
CA GLY A 934 -20.17 33.99 -53.75
C GLY A 934 -19.25 33.40 -52.68
N VAL A 935 -17.95 33.73 -52.72
CA VAL A 935 -16.98 33.32 -51.70
C VAL A 935 -17.26 34.04 -50.38
N VAL A 936 -17.51 35.36 -50.41
CA VAL A 936 -17.82 36.17 -49.22
C VAL A 936 -19.01 35.61 -48.43
N THR A 937 -20.08 35.20 -49.11
CA THR A 937 -21.27 34.62 -48.47
C THR A 937 -20.96 33.34 -47.69
N VAL A 938 -20.18 32.43 -48.28
CA VAL A 938 -19.78 31.16 -47.61
C VAL A 938 -18.91 31.42 -46.37
N PHE A 939 -18.10 32.48 -46.38
CA PHE A 939 -17.28 32.85 -45.22
C PHE A 939 -18.11 33.43 -44.06
N ASP A 940 -19.09 34.27 -44.37
CA ASP A 940 -19.95 34.92 -43.37
C ASP A 940 -20.78 33.87 -42.58
N GLU A 941 -21.30 32.86 -43.29
CA GLU A 941 -22.05 31.74 -42.69
C GLU A 941 -21.20 30.93 -41.69
N LYS A 942 -19.94 30.62 -42.04
CA LYS A 942 -19.05 29.83 -41.18
C LYS A 942 -18.58 30.61 -39.95
N LEU A 943 -18.30 31.89 -40.09
CA LEU A 943 -17.90 32.75 -38.97
C LEU A 943 -19.04 32.91 -37.95
N THR A 944 -20.27 33.02 -38.44
CA THR A 944 -21.48 33.10 -37.61
C THR A 944 -21.68 31.81 -36.79
N ALA A 945 -21.51 30.63 -37.40
CA ALA A 945 -21.62 29.35 -36.70
C ALA A 945 -20.56 29.17 -35.59
N PHE A 946 -19.32 29.63 -35.81
CA PHE A 946 -18.25 29.56 -34.82
C PHE A 946 -18.53 30.44 -33.58
N ARG A 947 -19.05 31.66 -33.80
CA ARG A 947 -19.41 32.58 -32.70
C ARG A 947 -20.53 31.98 -31.83
N GLN A 948 -21.54 31.37 -32.45
CA GLN A 948 -22.62 30.67 -31.74
C GLN A 948 -22.12 29.53 -30.85
N TRP A 949 -21.12 28.77 -31.30
CA TRP A 949 -20.52 27.69 -30.51
C TRP A 949 -19.79 28.19 -29.27
N ARG A 950 -18.98 29.26 -29.40
CA ARG A 950 -18.21 29.83 -28.29
C ARG A 950 -19.12 30.35 -27.17
N ASP A 951 -20.20 31.02 -27.52
CA ASP A 951 -21.12 31.62 -26.54
C ASP A 951 -21.93 30.53 -25.78
N ALA A 952 -22.15 29.36 -26.41
CA ALA A 952 -22.79 28.21 -25.76
C ALA A 952 -21.92 27.56 -24.66
N GLU A 953 -20.59 27.56 -24.82
CA GLU A 953 -19.68 26.96 -23.82
C GLU A 953 -19.60 27.81 -22.54
N VAL A 954 -19.56 29.14 -22.69
CA VAL A 954 -19.63 30.07 -21.55
C VAL A 954 -20.94 29.92 -20.77
N TYR A 955 -22.05 29.66 -21.48
CA TYR A 955 -23.34 29.43 -20.85
C TYR A 955 -23.39 28.10 -20.06
N PHE A 956 -22.76 27.04 -20.55
CA PHE A 956 -22.71 25.75 -19.87
C PHE A 956 -21.98 25.82 -18.52
N GLU A 957 -20.82 26.48 -18.45
CA GLU A 957 -20.06 26.59 -17.21
C GLU A 957 -20.83 27.40 -16.15
N LYS A 958 -21.55 28.45 -16.55
CA LYS A 958 -22.44 29.19 -15.65
C LYS A 958 -23.56 28.31 -15.07
N MET A 959 -24.07 27.34 -15.83
CA MET A 959 -25.08 26.40 -15.35
C MET A 959 -24.50 25.37 -14.38
N ARG A 960 -23.25 24.93 -14.57
CA ARG A 960 -22.58 24.03 -13.60
C ARG A 960 -22.33 24.70 -12.26
N GLU A 961 -21.94 25.97 -12.25
CA GLU A 961 -21.75 26.74 -11.02
C GLU A 961 -23.06 26.85 -10.22
N ARG A 962 -24.16 27.24 -10.90
CA ARG A 962 -25.49 27.28 -10.28
C ARG A 962 -25.95 25.91 -9.76
N PHE A 963 -25.60 24.81 -10.43
CA PHE A 963 -25.91 23.46 -9.93
C PHE A 963 -25.24 23.19 -8.59
N SER A 964 -23.96 23.54 -8.45
CA SER A 964 -23.19 23.38 -7.21
C SER A 964 -23.81 24.19 -6.05
N GLU A 965 -24.25 25.42 -6.33
CA GLU A 965 -24.93 26.27 -5.35
C GLU A 965 -26.24 25.65 -4.86
N VAL A 966 -27.05 25.11 -5.78
CA VAL A 966 -28.35 24.51 -5.46
C VAL A 966 -28.20 23.21 -4.64
N VAL A 967 -27.18 22.40 -4.91
CA VAL A 967 -26.87 21.21 -4.10
C VAL A 967 -26.40 21.62 -2.69
N GLY A 968 -25.54 22.64 -2.60
CA GLY A 968 -25.02 23.17 -1.33
C GLY A 968 -24.43 22.07 -0.43
N ASN A 969 -24.71 22.13 0.88
CA ASN A 969 -24.21 21.18 1.88
C ASN A 969 -24.91 19.80 1.94
N LEU A 970 -25.60 19.35 0.88
CA LEU A 970 -26.35 18.08 0.90
C LEU A 970 -25.46 16.88 1.30
N SER A 971 -24.24 16.79 0.75
CA SER A 971 -23.31 15.72 1.09
C SER A 971 -22.81 15.78 2.54
N SER A 972 -22.72 16.97 3.14
CA SER A 972 -22.35 17.11 4.56
C SER A 972 -23.48 16.61 5.47
N LEU A 973 -24.73 16.96 5.15
CA LEU A 973 -25.89 16.52 5.93
C LEU A 973 -26.04 14.99 5.93
N GLU A 974 -25.79 14.34 4.81
CA GLU A 974 -25.78 12.87 4.73
C GLU A 974 -24.63 12.24 5.52
N PHE A 975 -23.43 12.83 5.45
CA PHE A 975 -22.28 12.36 6.22
C PHE A 975 -22.54 12.45 7.74
N ASP A 976 -23.05 13.59 8.20
CA ASP A 976 -23.38 13.82 9.60
C ASP A 976 -24.51 12.87 10.07
N ALA A 977 -25.50 12.61 9.21
CA ALA A 977 -26.58 11.66 9.50
C ALA A 977 -26.05 10.22 9.64
N GLN A 978 -25.12 9.82 8.76
CA GLN A 978 -24.49 8.49 8.83
C GLN A 978 -23.58 8.35 10.06
N ALA A 979 -22.84 9.40 10.41
CA ALA A 979 -22.01 9.41 11.61
C ALA A 979 -22.84 9.27 12.89
N ALA A 980 -23.98 9.98 12.97
CA ALA A 980 -24.93 9.85 14.07
C ALA A 980 -25.55 8.43 14.12
N TYR A 981 -25.92 7.88 12.95
CA TYR A 981 -26.46 6.52 12.84
C TYR A 981 -25.50 5.45 13.38
N ASN A 982 -24.21 5.56 13.03
CA ASN A 982 -23.18 4.62 13.48
C ASN A 982 -22.95 4.68 15.00
N LYS A 983 -23.21 5.84 15.63
CA LYS A 983 -23.09 6.01 17.08
C LYS A 983 -24.28 5.41 17.82
N ASN A 984 -25.49 5.65 17.32
CA ASN A 984 -26.72 5.06 17.79
C ASN A 984 -27.79 5.19 16.69
N MET A 985 -28.24 4.06 16.15
CA MET A 985 -29.25 4.02 15.08
C MET A 985 -30.59 4.68 15.50
N HIS A 986 -30.84 4.81 16.81
CA HIS A 986 -32.03 5.47 17.36
C HIS A 986 -31.80 6.91 17.81
N ASP A 987 -30.64 7.51 17.49
CA ASP A 987 -30.38 8.91 17.81
C ASP A 987 -31.38 9.80 17.04
N PRO A 988 -32.20 10.61 17.74
CA PRO A 988 -33.16 11.51 17.08
C PRO A 988 -32.50 12.50 16.12
N VAL A 989 -31.20 12.78 16.27
CA VAL A 989 -30.41 13.63 15.37
C VAL A 989 -30.35 13.04 13.94
N VAL A 990 -30.35 11.72 13.78
CA VAL A 990 -30.30 11.05 12.46
C VAL A 990 -31.54 11.43 11.63
N GLY A 991 -32.72 11.34 12.24
CA GLY A 991 -33.97 11.70 11.58
C GLY A 991 -34.03 13.18 11.22
N GLU A 992 -33.50 14.06 12.06
CA GLU A 992 -33.50 15.50 11.82
C GLU A 992 -32.56 15.90 10.67
N LEU A 993 -31.35 15.31 10.61
CA LEU A 993 -30.40 15.57 9.52
C LEU A 993 -30.93 15.07 8.16
N TYR A 994 -31.56 13.89 8.11
CA TYR A 994 -32.20 13.41 6.88
C TYR A 994 -33.41 14.25 6.46
N LYS A 995 -34.17 14.85 7.40
CA LYS A 995 -35.23 15.82 7.05
C LYS A 995 -34.67 17.09 6.43
N GLN A 996 -33.56 17.60 6.96
CA GLN A 996 -32.88 18.77 6.39
C GLN A 996 -32.33 18.48 4.99
N ALA A 997 -31.78 17.28 4.77
CA ALA A 997 -31.37 16.82 3.45
C ALA A 997 -32.58 16.71 2.50
N ALA A 998 -33.69 16.11 2.94
CA ALA A 998 -34.91 15.95 2.15
C ALA A 998 -35.50 17.29 1.68
N ALA A 999 -35.40 18.33 2.51
CA ALA A 999 -35.90 19.67 2.18
C ALA A 999 -35.23 20.29 0.93
N LYS A 1000 -34.04 19.81 0.55
CA LYS A 1000 -33.33 20.29 -0.65
C LYS A 1000 -33.80 19.65 -1.96
N GLU A 1001 -34.59 18.58 -1.89
CA GLU A 1001 -34.98 17.79 -3.06
C GLU A 1001 -35.62 18.66 -4.15
N SER A 1002 -36.62 19.45 -3.80
CA SER A 1002 -37.37 20.24 -4.78
C SER A 1002 -36.47 21.21 -5.55
N ALA A 1003 -35.51 21.86 -4.88
CA ALA A 1003 -34.61 22.82 -5.51
C ALA A 1003 -33.63 22.13 -6.47
N VAL A 1004 -32.99 21.04 -6.02
CA VAL A 1004 -32.01 20.27 -6.81
C VAL A 1004 -32.68 19.63 -8.03
N MET A 1005 -33.82 18.97 -7.81
CA MET A 1005 -34.56 18.29 -8.87
C MET A 1005 -35.15 19.27 -9.89
N GLY A 1006 -35.65 20.42 -9.43
CA GLY A 1006 -36.16 21.47 -10.30
C GLY A 1006 -35.07 22.07 -11.20
N PHE A 1007 -33.89 22.33 -10.65
CA PHE A 1007 -32.76 22.82 -11.43
C PHE A 1007 -32.34 21.80 -12.51
N LEU A 1008 -32.14 20.54 -12.12
CA LEU A 1008 -31.67 19.49 -13.04
C LEU A 1008 -32.65 19.23 -14.18
N ALA A 1009 -33.96 19.22 -13.91
CA ALA A 1009 -34.98 19.06 -14.94
C ALA A 1009 -35.00 20.24 -15.92
N SER A 1010 -34.84 21.48 -15.42
CA SER A 1010 -34.77 22.67 -16.26
C SER A 1010 -33.51 22.69 -17.12
N ALA A 1011 -32.35 22.34 -16.55
CA ALA A 1011 -31.08 22.33 -17.27
C ALA A 1011 -31.03 21.23 -18.34
N ALA A 1012 -31.63 20.06 -18.07
CA ALA A 1012 -31.72 18.96 -19.02
C ALA A 1012 -32.57 19.28 -20.27
N THR A 1013 -33.35 20.37 -20.25
CA THR A 1013 -34.23 20.77 -21.36
C THR A 1013 -33.92 22.19 -21.88
N ASP A 1014 -32.84 22.81 -21.41
CA ASP A 1014 -32.50 24.18 -21.79
C ASP A 1014 -32.00 24.23 -23.25
N PRO A 1015 -32.72 24.90 -24.16
CA PRO A 1015 -32.38 24.94 -25.59
C PRO A 1015 -31.08 25.70 -25.90
N LYS A 1016 -30.53 26.45 -24.94
CA LYS A 1016 -29.22 27.12 -25.08
C LYS A 1016 -28.05 26.15 -24.87
N LEU A 1017 -28.31 24.99 -24.28
CA LEU A 1017 -27.34 23.92 -24.13
C LEU A 1017 -27.37 22.98 -25.34
N SER A 1018 -26.21 22.50 -25.76
CA SER A 1018 -26.16 21.47 -26.80
C SER A 1018 -26.73 20.14 -26.29
N PRO A 1019 -27.19 19.23 -27.16
CA PRO A 1019 -27.78 17.94 -26.76
C PRO A 1019 -26.89 17.13 -25.79
N ASN A 1020 -25.59 17.10 -26.04
CA ASN A 1020 -24.63 16.40 -25.15
C ASN A 1020 -24.56 17.00 -23.74
N ARG A 1021 -24.81 18.31 -23.59
CA ARG A 1021 -24.81 19.01 -22.30
C ARG A 1021 -26.16 18.88 -21.59
N GLN A 1022 -27.26 18.86 -22.34
CA GLN A 1022 -28.57 18.48 -21.82
C GLN A 1022 -28.55 17.05 -21.23
N ASP A 1023 -27.91 16.11 -21.95
CA ASP A 1023 -27.73 14.72 -21.50
C ASP A 1023 -26.92 14.62 -20.20
N PHE A 1024 -25.94 15.50 -19.99
CA PHE A 1024 -25.18 15.54 -18.73
C PHE A 1024 -26.11 15.83 -17.53
N PHE A 1025 -26.93 16.87 -17.61
CA PHE A 1025 -27.89 17.21 -16.55
C PHE A 1025 -29.01 16.18 -16.43
N ALA A 1026 -29.41 15.54 -17.53
CA ALA A 1026 -30.39 14.45 -17.51
C ALA A 1026 -29.89 13.22 -16.72
N ARG A 1027 -28.60 12.85 -16.85
CA ARG A 1027 -28.00 11.77 -16.05
C ARG A 1027 -27.95 12.12 -14.56
N GLN A 1028 -27.53 13.34 -14.23
CA GLN A 1028 -27.52 13.83 -12.84
C GLN A 1028 -28.93 13.85 -12.24
N ASN A 1029 -29.95 14.21 -13.03
CA ASN A 1029 -31.36 14.15 -12.61
C ASN A 1029 -31.76 12.73 -12.15
N THR A 1030 -31.32 11.68 -12.86
CA THR A 1030 -31.62 10.29 -12.50
C THR A 1030 -30.92 9.86 -11.21
N GLU A 1031 -29.64 10.22 -11.05
CA GLU A 1031 -28.84 9.89 -9.87
C GLU A 1031 -29.42 10.52 -8.59
N TYR A 1032 -29.74 11.82 -8.64
CA TYR A 1032 -30.29 12.51 -7.48
C TYR A 1032 -31.71 12.05 -7.12
N LYS A 1033 -32.52 11.55 -8.07
CA LYS A 1033 -33.81 10.89 -7.74
C LYS A 1033 -33.61 9.68 -6.83
N GLN A 1034 -32.63 8.84 -7.13
CA GLN A 1034 -32.33 7.66 -6.32
C GLN A 1034 -31.84 8.08 -4.93
N ARG A 1035 -30.93 9.06 -4.88
CA ARG A 1035 -30.38 9.61 -3.63
C ARG A 1035 -31.48 10.20 -2.72
N PHE A 1036 -32.37 11.03 -3.27
CA PHE A 1036 -33.48 11.58 -2.48
C PHE A 1036 -34.54 10.53 -2.09
N SER A 1037 -34.69 9.46 -2.87
CA SER A 1037 -35.53 8.32 -2.47
C SER A 1037 -35.04 7.69 -1.17
N PHE A 1038 -33.72 7.47 -1.05
CA PHE A 1038 -33.09 6.98 0.17
C PHE A 1038 -33.26 7.97 1.33
N ILE A 1039 -32.93 9.26 1.11
CA ILE A 1039 -33.07 10.31 2.14
C ILE A 1039 -34.50 10.35 2.72
N ARG A 1040 -35.54 10.28 1.88
CA ARG A 1040 -36.94 10.28 2.33
C ARG A 1040 -37.29 9.06 3.19
N GLN A 1041 -36.79 7.88 2.82
CA GLN A 1041 -37.03 6.65 3.56
C GLN A 1041 -36.55 6.77 5.01
N TRP A 1042 -35.44 7.46 5.23
CA TRP A 1042 -34.85 7.68 6.56
C TRP A 1042 -35.45 8.87 7.29
N ALA A 1043 -35.76 9.97 6.59
CA ALA A 1043 -36.44 11.12 7.16
C ALA A 1043 -37.83 10.76 7.74
N GLY A 1044 -38.48 9.74 7.18
CA GLY A 1044 -39.82 9.30 7.55
C GLY A 1044 -39.92 8.21 8.62
N LYS A 1045 -38.81 7.63 9.12
CA LYS A 1045 -38.86 6.61 10.19
C LYS A 1045 -39.11 7.27 11.55
N PRO A 1046 -40.29 7.10 12.19
CA PRO A 1046 -40.47 7.51 13.58
C PRO A 1046 -39.59 6.64 14.48
N ALA A 1047 -39.03 7.23 15.54
CA ALA A 1047 -38.33 6.51 16.60
C ALA A 1047 -39.33 5.64 17.40
N GLY A 1048 -39.80 4.55 16.80
CA GLY A 1048 -40.84 3.68 17.36
C GLY A 1048 -40.25 2.58 18.24
N LYS A 1049 -40.75 2.47 19.47
CA LYS A 1049 -40.58 1.28 20.32
C LYS A 1049 -41.15 0.04 19.61
N PRO A 1050 -40.50 -1.14 19.74
CA PRO A 1050 -40.94 -2.35 19.06
C PRO A 1050 -42.32 -2.81 19.55
N SER A 1051 -43.23 -3.00 18.59
CA SER A 1051 -44.60 -3.48 18.78
C SER A 1051 -44.61 -4.99 18.92
N THR A 1052 -45.01 -5.49 20.09
CA THR A 1052 -45.36 -6.90 20.33
C THR A 1052 -46.80 -7.13 19.87
N SER A 1053 -46.98 -7.58 18.63
CA SER A 1053 -48.23 -8.20 18.18
C SER A 1053 -47.90 -9.56 17.58
N THR A 1054 -48.32 -10.61 18.29
CA THR A 1054 -48.23 -12.00 17.87
C THR A 1054 -49.01 -12.20 16.56
N PRO A 1055 -48.37 -12.66 15.46
CA PRO A 1055 -49.06 -12.88 14.20
C PRO A 1055 -50.02 -14.07 14.29
N GLU A 1056 -51.25 -13.87 13.83
CA GLU A 1056 -52.22 -14.91 13.52
C GLU A 1056 -51.63 -15.94 12.53
N ALA A 1057 -52.12 -17.18 12.64
CA ALA A 1057 -51.65 -18.34 11.91
C ALA A 1057 -51.46 -18.08 10.40
N PHE A 1058 -50.24 -18.29 9.94
CA PHE A 1058 -49.82 -18.15 8.55
C PHE A 1058 -50.38 -19.33 7.73
N ASP A 1059 -51.10 -18.99 6.67
CA ASP A 1059 -51.88 -19.94 5.86
C ASP A 1059 -50.98 -20.66 4.82
N GLU A 1060 -51.16 -21.97 4.62
CA GLU A 1060 -50.50 -22.73 3.54
C GLU A 1060 -50.82 -22.12 2.16
N SER A 1061 -51.98 -21.49 2.01
CA SER A 1061 -52.36 -20.77 0.79
C SER A 1061 -51.44 -19.57 0.49
N LEU A 1062 -50.93 -18.91 1.54
CA LEU A 1062 -49.99 -17.78 1.42
C LEU A 1062 -48.63 -18.27 0.93
N ALA A 1063 -48.15 -19.40 1.46
CA ALA A 1063 -46.89 -20.02 1.02
C ALA A 1063 -46.96 -20.42 -0.46
N ARG A 1064 -48.05 -21.09 -0.86
CA ARG A 1064 -48.26 -21.49 -2.26
C ARG A 1064 -48.27 -20.28 -3.20
N THR A 1065 -49.03 -19.24 -2.83
CA THR A 1065 -49.11 -17.99 -3.60
C THR A 1065 -47.73 -17.31 -3.72
N PHE A 1066 -46.95 -17.33 -2.65
CA PHE A 1066 -45.58 -16.79 -2.64
C PHE A 1066 -44.67 -17.53 -3.63
N TYR A 1067 -44.64 -18.87 -3.62
CA TYR A 1067 -43.78 -19.62 -4.54
C TYR A 1067 -44.24 -19.57 -6.00
N ASP A 1068 -45.55 -19.38 -6.26
CA ASP A 1068 -46.06 -19.09 -7.61
C ASP A 1068 -45.55 -17.73 -8.12
N GLN A 1069 -45.54 -16.70 -7.26
CA GLN A 1069 -44.96 -15.39 -7.59
C GLN A 1069 -43.44 -15.46 -7.76
N PHE A 1070 -42.76 -16.22 -6.89
CA PHE A 1070 -41.31 -16.46 -6.98
C PHE A 1070 -40.94 -17.09 -8.32
N LYS A 1071 -41.63 -18.17 -8.69
CA LYS A 1071 -41.48 -18.81 -10.00
C LYS A 1071 -41.68 -17.81 -11.14
N GLN A 1072 -42.75 -17.02 -11.11
CA GLN A 1072 -43.04 -16.05 -12.18
C GLN A 1072 -41.96 -14.96 -12.29
N ALA A 1073 -41.46 -14.45 -11.17
CA ALA A 1073 -40.37 -13.48 -11.15
C ALA A 1073 -39.08 -14.07 -11.73
N TYR A 1074 -38.78 -15.33 -11.40
CA TYR A 1074 -37.61 -16.04 -11.91
C TYR A 1074 -37.72 -16.31 -13.43
N GLU A 1075 -38.83 -16.86 -13.91
CA GLU A 1075 -39.06 -17.14 -15.34
C GLU A 1075 -39.10 -15.87 -16.20
N SER A 1076 -39.57 -14.75 -15.64
CA SER A 1076 -39.56 -13.44 -16.30
C SER A 1076 -38.20 -12.73 -16.28
N ARG A 1077 -37.18 -13.35 -15.66
CA ARG A 1077 -35.83 -12.78 -15.52
C ARG A 1077 -35.83 -11.43 -14.80
N ASN A 1078 -36.75 -11.25 -13.84
CA ASN A 1078 -36.90 -10.01 -13.09
C ASN A 1078 -36.14 -10.10 -11.76
N GLU A 1079 -34.84 -9.77 -11.81
CA GLU A 1079 -33.93 -9.78 -10.67
C GLU A 1079 -34.51 -9.03 -9.46
N SER A 1080 -34.99 -7.80 -9.65
CA SER A 1080 -35.52 -6.98 -8.56
C SER A 1080 -36.77 -7.59 -7.91
N ALA A 1081 -37.62 -8.27 -8.69
CA ALA A 1081 -38.79 -8.96 -8.13
C ALA A 1081 -38.40 -10.20 -7.33
N VAL A 1082 -37.41 -10.98 -7.79
CA VAL A 1082 -36.85 -12.11 -7.03
C VAL A 1082 -36.23 -11.60 -5.73
N MET A 1083 -35.38 -10.57 -5.79
CA MET A 1083 -34.72 -10.01 -4.61
C MET A 1083 -35.71 -9.42 -3.59
N ALA A 1084 -36.84 -8.86 -4.04
CA ALA A 1084 -37.89 -8.36 -3.15
C ALA A 1084 -38.60 -9.47 -2.35
N MET A 1085 -38.49 -10.73 -2.78
CA MET A 1085 -39.02 -11.91 -2.11
C MET A 1085 -37.99 -12.59 -1.18
N ILE A 1086 -36.75 -12.11 -1.17
CA ILE A 1086 -35.69 -12.55 -0.26
C ILE A 1086 -35.61 -11.59 0.93
N GLY A 1087 -35.37 -12.12 2.13
CA GLY A 1087 -35.18 -11.33 3.35
C GLY A 1087 -33.94 -10.44 3.26
N ASP A 1088 -33.99 -9.25 3.87
CA ASP A 1088 -32.84 -8.33 3.91
C ASP A 1088 -31.69 -8.91 4.75
N ASP A 1089 -32.01 -9.85 5.65
CA ASP A 1089 -31.13 -10.64 6.51
C ASP A 1089 -31.01 -12.11 6.05
N TRP A 1090 -31.26 -12.38 4.76
CA TRP A 1090 -31.23 -13.73 4.23
C TRP A 1090 -29.84 -14.38 4.35
N GLU A 1091 -29.84 -15.65 4.77
CA GLU A 1091 -28.65 -16.48 4.92
C GLU A 1091 -28.78 -17.76 4.08
N SER A 1092 -27.68 -18.24 3.50
CA SER A 1092 -27.62 -19.58 2.93
C SER A 1092 -26.82 -20.55 3.81
N GLY A 1093 -27.11 -21.84 3.70
CA GLY A 1093 -26.37 -22.90 4.39
C GLY A 1093 -24.93 -23.08 3.90
N ASP A 1094 -24.59 -22.55 2.71
CA ASP A 1094 -23.25 -22.61 2.12
C ASP A 1094 -22.44 -21.31 2.27
N GLY A 1095 -22.98 -20.29 2.92
CA GLY A 1095 -22.31 -19.00 3.18
C GLY A 1095 -22.40 -17.97 2.05
N THR A 1096 -23.16 -18.25 1.00
CA THR A 1096 -23.56 -17.29 -0.05
C THR A 1096 -24.26 -16.08 0.56
N THR A 1097 -23.82 -14.88 0.21
CA THR A 1097 -24.42 -13.63 0.68
C THR A 1097 -25.53 -13.14 -0.26
N LEU A 1098 -26.34 -12.18 0.19
CA LEU A 1098 -27.39 -11.57 -0.63
C LEU A 1098 -26.84 -10.90 -1.90
N ASP A 1099 -25.65 -10.29 -1.81
CA ASP A 1099 -24.95 -9.67 -2.95
C ASP A 1099 -24.48 -10.74 -3.96
N ASP A 1100 -24.00 -11.89 -3.48
CA ASP A 1100 -23.60 -13.02 -4.34
C ASP A 1100 -24.82 -13.58 -5.08
N LEU A 1101 -25.95 -13.74 -4.38
CA LEU A 1101 -27.22 -14.16 -4.97
C LEU A 1101 -27.68 -13.20 -6.07
N GLN A 1102 -27.65 -11.89 -5.80
CA GLN A 1102 -28.02 -10.88 -6.77
C GLN A 1102 -27.11 -10.91 -8.00
N GLY A 1103 -25.79 -10.94 -7.79
CA GLY A 1103 -24.81 -11.03 -8.87
C GLY A 1103 -25.01 -12.30 -9.71
N HIS A 1104 -25.32 -13.41 -9.06
CA HIS A 1104 -25.61 -14.66 -9.73
C HIS A 1104 -26.88 -14.59 -10.58
N LEU A 1105 -27.99 -14.07 -10.03
CA LEU A 1105 -29.24 -13.84 -10.76
C LEU A 1105 -29.04 -12.90 -11.94
N HIS A 1106 -28.25 -11.84 -11.77
CA HIS A 1106 -27.95 -10.88 -12.84
C HIS A 1106 -27.28 -11.54 -14.04
N ASN A 1107 -26.19 -12.29 -13.79
CA ASN A 1107 -25.45 -13.00 -14.82
C ASN A 1107 -26.34 -14.03 -15.52
N SER A 1108 -27.03 -14.81 -14.71
CA SER A 1108 -27.97 -15.84 -15.11
C SER A 1108 -29.07 -15.36 -16.05
N PHE A 1109 -29.71 -14.25 -15.67
CA PHE A 1109 -30.81 -13.63 -16.40
C PHE A 1109 -30.35 -12.90 -17.67
N THR A 1110 -29.08 -12.49 -17.70
CA THR A 1110 -28.45 -11.89 -18.89
C THR A 1110 -28.07 -12.94 -19.93
N VAL A 1111 -27.57 -14.11 -19.50
CA VAL A 1111 -27.06 -15.16 -20.38
C VAL A 1111 -28.19 -15.90 -21.12
N PHE A 1112 -29.34 -16.13 -20.47
CA PHE A 1112 -30.43 -16.89 -21.11
C PHE A 1112 -31.54 -16.00 -21.66
N ASP A 1113 -31.94 -16.27 -22.90
CA ASP A 1113 -33.08 -15.63 -23.57
C ASP A 1113 -34.41 -16.09 -22.98
N GLN A 1114 -34.47 -17.33 -22.48
CA GLN A 1114 -35.64 -17.93 -21.84
C GLN A 1114 -35.20 -18.77 -20.64
N ILE A 1115 -35.90 -18.62 -19.51
CA ILE A 1115 -35.73 -19.45 -18.32
C ILE A 1115 -37.10 -20.07 -17.96
N THR A 1116 -37.11 -21.37 -17.70
CA THR A 1116 -38.27 -22.11 -17.16
C THR A 1116 -37.90 -22.61 -15.77
N TYR A 1117 -38.79 -22.44 -14.78
CA TYR A 1117 -38.55 -22.76 -13.38
C TYR A 1117 -39.69 -23.66 -12.87
N GLN A 1118 -39.44 -24.96 -12.76
CA GLN A 1118 -40.46 -25.95 -12.40
C GLN A 1118 -40.28 -26.41 -10.97
N ILE A 1119 -41.23 -26.09 -10.09
CA ILE A 1119 -41.27 -26.57 -8.70
C ILE A 1119 -42.14 -27.83 -8.63
N ALA A 1120 -41.64 -28.87 -7.97
CA ALA A 1120 -42.32 -30.13 -7.70
C ALA A 1120 -42.18 -30.52 -6.22
N ASN A 1121 -43.05 -31.41 -5.74
CA ASN A 1121 -43.00 -31.97 -4.37
C ASN A 1121 -42.95 -30.93 -3.23
N LEU A 1122 -43.56 -29.76 -3.43
CA LEU A 1122 -43.59 -28.67 -2.46
C LEU A 1122 -44.31 -29.09 -1.17
N LYS A 1123 -43.58 -29.07 -0.05
CA LYS A 1123 -44.03 -29.43 1.31
C LYS A 1123 -43.69 -28.31 2.28
N TYR A 1124 -44.53 -28.16 3.31
CA TYR A 1124 -44.40 -27.13 4.32
C TYR A 1124 -44.39 -27.76 5.72
N SER A 1125 -43.59 -27.22 6.63
CA SER A 1125 -43.57 -27.55 8.04
C SER A 1125 -43.42 -26.27 8.87
N TRP A 1126 -44.30 -26.05 9.84
CA TRP A 1126 -44.19 -24.91 10.75
C TRP A 1126 -43.24 -25.25 11.91
N ASN A 1127 -42.23 -24.39 12.16
CA ASN A 1127 -41.24 -24.60 13.22
C ASN A 1127 -41.48 -23.73 14.48
N GLY A 1128 -42.57 -22.96 14.52
CA GLY A 1128 -42.92 -22.06 15.62
C GLY A 1128 -42.61 -20.57 15.37
N SER A 1129 -41.72 -20.26 14.42
CA SER A 1129 -41.34 -18.88 14.08
C SER A 1129 -41.22 -18.62 12.57
N ALA A 1130 -40.99 -19.66 11.78
CA ALA A 1130 -40.90 -19.64 10.32
C ALA A 1130 -41.46 -20.95 9.72
N TYR A 1131 -41.80 -20.92 8.43
CA TYR A 1131 -42.15 -22.13 7.67
C TYR A 1131 -40.90 -22.73 7.08
N GLY A 1132 -40.56 -23.95 7.47
CA GLY A 1132 -39.71 -24.81 6.68
C GLY A 1132 -40.45 -25.20 5.39
N VAL A 1133 -39.86 -24.92 4.25
CA VAL A 1133 -40.38 -25.26 2.93
C VAL A 1133 -39.39 -26.16 2.23
N SER A 1134 -39.85 -27.26 1.65
CA SER A 1134 -39.00 -28.19 0.91
C SER A 1134 -39.63 -28.51 -0.45
N TYR A 1135 -38.85 -28.46 -1.52
CA TYR A 1135 -39.30 -28.75 -2.88
C TYR A 1135 -38.17 -29.20 -3.78
N ASP A 1136 -38.51 -29.89 -4.87
CA ASP A 1136 -37.59 -30.18 -5.95
C ASP A 1136 -37.81 -29.13 -7.05
N VAL A 1137 -36.72 -28.59 -7.59
CA VAL A 1137 -36.76 -27.60 -8.68
C VAL A 1137 -36.03 -28.14 -9.90
N THR A 1138 -36.62 -27.92 -11.08
CA THR A 1138 -35.94 -28.05 -12.37
C THR A 1138 -35.88 -26.69 -13.06
N ILE A 1139 -34.67 -26.16 -13.26
CA ILE A 1139 -34.43 -24.89 -13.95
C ILE A 1139 -33.92 -25.20 -15.34
N THR A 1140 -34.55 -24.65 -16.38
CA THR A 1140 -34.10 -24.81 -17.78
C THR A 1140 -33.85 -23.45 -18.40
N GLY A 1141 -32.59 -23.17 -18.71
CA GLY A 1141 -32.16 -21.97 -19.45
C GLY A 1141 -31.96 -22.28 -20.92
N ARG A 1142 -32.40 -21.38 -21.81
CA ARG A 1142 -32.15 -21.44 -23.26
C ARG A 1142 -31.58 -20.11 -23.75
N ASN A 1143 -30.46 -20.19 -24.45
CA ASN A 1143 -29.91 -19.08 -25.23
C ASN A 1143 -30.03 -19.44 -26.72
N PHE A 1144 -30.91 -18.73 -27.41
CA PHE A 1144 -31.22 -18.99 -28.82
C PHE A 1144 -30.09 -18.54 -29.75
N ARG A 1145 -29.31 -17.52 -29.36
CA ARG A 1145 -28.18 -17.02 -30.17
C ARG A 1145 -27.05 -18.04 -30.29
N HIS A 1146 -26.80 -18.80 -29.23
CA HIS A 1146 -25.74 -19.81 -29.17
C HIS A 1146 -26.25 -21.25 -29.24
N ASN A 1147 -27.57 -21.44 -29.42
CA ASN A 1147 -28.23 -22.75 -29.40
C ASN A 1147 -27.89 -23.58 -28.14
N LEU A 1148 -27.74 -22.91 -27.00
CA LEU A 1148 -27.42 -23.53 -25.72
C LEU A 1148 -28.71 -23.82 -24.95
N LYS A 1149 -28.85 -25.07 -24.48
CA LYS A 1149 -29.86 -25.49 -23.50
C LYS A 1149 -29.13 -26.02 -22.27
N HIS A 1150 -29.43 -25.46 -21.11
CA HIS A 1150 -28.96 -25.93 -19.82
C HIS A 1150 -30.15 -26.36 -18.96
N GLU A 1151 -30.03 -27.46 -18.23
CA GLU A 1151 -31.08 -28.00 -17.35
C GLU A 1151 -30.44 -28.44 -16.04
N GLU A 1152 -30.92 -27.87 -14.93
CA GLU A 1152 -30.48 -28.17 -13.57
C GLU A 1152 -31.63 -28.74 -12.76
N LYS A 1153 -31.34 -29.75 -11.93
CA LYS A 1153 -32.29 -30.35 -10.99
C LYS A 1153 -31.71 -30.31 -9.59
N SER A 1154 -32.43 -29.67 -8.67
CA SER A 1154 -31.98 -29.44 -7.31
C SER A 1154 -33.12 -29.70 -6.32
N SER A 1155 -32.78 -30.10 -5.10
CA SER A 1155 -33.73 -30.21 -3.99
C SER A 1155 -33.41 -29.10 -3.00
N VAL A 1156 -34.42 -28.28 -2.69
CA VAL A 1156 -34.28 -27.01 -1.96
C VAL A 1156 -35.05 -27.11 -0.64
N ASN A 1157 -34.39 -26.71 0.45
CA ASN A 1157 -34.99 -26.54 1.78
C ASN A 1157 -34.78 -25.11 2.25
N GLU A 1158 -35.86 -24.40 2.56
CA GLU A 1158 -35.88 -22.97 2.87
C GLU A 1158 -36.68 -22.68 4.16
N GLU A 1159 -36.36 -21.59 4.83
CA GLU A 1159 -37.18 -21.00 5.88
C GLU A 1159 -37.83 -19.72 5.34
N MET A 1160 -39.15 -19.62 5.48
CA MET A 1160 -39.92 -18.45 5.08
C MET A 1160 -40.50 -17.77 6.33
N SER A 1161 -40.30 -16.47 6.44
CA SER A 1161 -40.79 -15.63 7.54
C SER A 1161 -41.60 -14.45 7.00
N LEU A 1162 -42.34 -13.77 7.89
CA LEU A 1162 -43.00 -12.51 7.56
C LEU A 1162 -42.06 -11.36 7.91
N ASP A 1163 -41.86 -10.44 6.97
CA ASP A 1163 -41.14 -9.20 7.25
C ASP A 1163 -41.93 -8.30 8.20
N SER A 1164 -41.31 -7.20 8.65
CA SER A 1164 -41.95 -6.22 9.54
C SER A 1164 -43.25 -5.59 9.00
N ARG A 1165 -43.58 -5.79 7.71
CA ARG A 1165 -44.80 -5.32 7.05
C ARG A 1165 -45.81 -6.44 6.81
N GLY A 1166 -45.56 -7.64 7.33
CA GLY A 1166 -46.42 -8.81 7.16
C GLY A 1166 -46.34 -9.42 5.76
N LYS A 1167 -45.27 -9.17 4.99
CA LYS A 1167 -45.08 -9.81 3.68
C LYS A 1167 -44.19 -11.06 3.83
N PRO A 1168 -44.56 -12.20 3.23
CA PRO A 1168 -43.72 -13.40 3.24
C PRO A 1168 -42.43 -13.15 2.47
N ARG A 1169 -41.31 -13.63 3.01
CA ARG A 1169 -39.99 -13.64 2.39
C ARG A 1169 -39.23 -14.92 2.74
N ILE A 1170 -38.36 -15.37 1.84
CA ILE A 1170 -37.38 -16.42 2.17
C ILE A 1170 -36.31 -15.78 3.05
N SER A 1171 -36.25 -16.18 4.32
CA SER A 1171 -35.28 -15.68 5.29
C SER A 1171 -34.03 -16.55 5.38
N ARG A 1172 -34.10 -17.82 4.99
CA ARG A 1172 -32.92 -18.69 4.96
C ARG A 1172 -33.06 -19.79 3.93
N THR A 1173 -31.99 -20.14 3.22
CA THR A 1173 -31.94 -21.35 2.37
C THR A 1173 -31.01 -22.37 3.03
N LEU A 1174 -31.60 -23.36 3.70
CA LEU A 1174 -30.90 -24.35 4.52
C LEU A 1174 -30.12 -25.37 3.68
N ASN A 1175 -30.68 -25.77 2.53
CA ASN A 1175 -30.05 -26.70 1.61
C ASN A 1175 -30.51 -26.39 0.19
N GLY A 1176 -29.59 -26.50 -0.75
CA GLY A 1176 -29.76 -26.12 -2.15
C GLY A 1176 -28.40 -25.75 -2.70
N ARG A 1177 -28.06 -26.22 -3.88
CA ARG A 1177 -26.86 -25.73 -4.57
C ARG A 1177 -27.29 -24.56 -5.43
N PHE A 1178 -26.64 -23.41 -5.27
CA PHE A 1178 -26.81 -22.31 -6.20
C PHE A 1178 -26.26 -22.73 -7.56
N TRP A 1179 -26.95 -22.28 -8.61
CA TRP A 1179 -26.41 -22.32 -9.95
C TRP A 1179 -25.06 -21.57 -9.91
N TYR A 1180 -23.97 -22.19 -10.36
CA TYR A 1180 -22.77 -21.47 -10.77
C TYR A 1180 -22.77 -21.58 -12.28
N VAL A 1181 -22.82 -20.44 -12.99
CA VAL A 1181 -22.53 -20.45 -14.42
C VAL A 1181 -21.03 -20.75 -14.54
N GLN A 1182 -20.70 -22.02 -14.76
CA GLN A 1182 -19.36 -22.42 -15.21
C GLN A 1182 -19.10 -21.90 -16.62
#